data_AF-Q97E42-F1
#
_entry.id   AF-Q97E42-F1
#
_cell.length_a   1.000
_cell.length_b   1.000
_cell.length_c   1.000
_cell.angle_alpha   90.00
_cell.angle_beta   90.00
_cell.angle_gamma   90.00
#
_symmetry.space_group_name_H-M   'P 1'
#
loop_
_entity.id
_entity.type
_entity.pdbx_description
1 polymer ?
#
loop_
_entity_poly.entity_id
_entity_poly.type
_entity_poly.pdbx_seq_one_letter_code
_entity_poly.pdbx_strand_id
1 'polypeptide(L)'
;MNRFKIKYLLATLACFVSFSAFTCTSSVKADTTDTTPHVTYDAHVENIGWQDPWSKDGAEIGTDGKGLRVEALKIKLLNAPAGAKISYQAHVQNVGWQDWVSDGTEAGTDGKGLRVEALKIKLENMPGYSIQYQAHVQNIGWQDWVSDGAEAGTDGKGLRVEALRIKIVKNNDTPASSISLSKSTDSLKVGDTDTLSATLSNNANSKNITWTSSDSSIVSVDNNGKITALKEGTANVTASSDGKTASCAVTVAKAATTDTAPSLSYSAHVQNIGWQTPVTDGMEVGTDGKGLRVEAFKLNLLNAPAGAKITYQAHVQNIGWQDWVSNGAEAGTDGKGLRVEALRIKLENMPGYSIEYQAHVQNIGWQNWVNDGEEAGTDGQGLRVEALRIRIVKSVPVDSISLNKQTDTIAVGNSDTLSAAVAPTNSTFVWTSSDSSIASVDASGKVTGIKAGTATITASSLDGKKTASCSVTVADKTVVTFKDPVLEQAVRKEINKTTGQLYNTDVNKITSLGIIKDTVINSLDGIEQLSNLKQLWLNYGNVTDLTPISKLSNLKILSLNGDTDIDISPIGNLTNLNQLDIGESKISNINVLNKLNNLNYLILDKNTSIKDFSPLGSLTNLTLLQASYCNFSDLTPLAKMKNLSRVSLNYNNITSIEPLKSSTNLVDLVLSGNKISDITPVANLTNLESISLSYNQVNNISSLAKLTKLKSLMLDHTGISDISSLSGLTNLNYLGVQDNNIEDITSLKNLTNLANLKISQNKISNVDAIGNLTNLTLLDMNNNQISNINAIKNSTKLISLSMHHNKVSDISALSKLTNLESLNLGNNPINDVTPLKDLSHLYEVDLTTSQANIDYLNSVLRLGHAYNNKNQDN
;
A
#
# COMPACT_ATOMS: atom_id res chain seq x y z
N MET A 1 17.49 17.71 -14.89
CA MET A 1 18.83 17.39 -15.43
C MET A 1 19.76 17.17 -14.25
N ASN A 2 19.93 15.90 -13.87
CA ASN A 2 21.14 15.07 -14.02
C ASN A 2 22.25 15.43 -13.02
N ARG A 3 22.82 14.52 -12.23
CA ARG A 3 22.65 13.09 -11.90
C ARG A 3 23.84 12.81 -10.97
N PHE A 4 23.70 12.04 -9.88
CA PHE A 4 24.68 11.01 -9.50
C PHE A 4 24.07 10.09 -8.43
N LYS A 5 24.09 8.78 -8.70
CA LYS A 5 23.55 7.67 -7.89
C LYS A 5 24.67 7.05 -7.06
N ILE A 6 24.37 6.54 -5.86
CA ILE A 6 25.17 5.51 -5.18
C ILE A 6 24.22 4.45 -4.60
N LYS A 7 24.60 3.17 -4.77
CA LYS A 7 23.91 1.92 -4.39
C LYS A 7 24.83 1.07 -3.48
N TYR A 8 24.24 0.02 -2.89
CA TYR A 8 24.79 -1.14 -2.13
C TYR A 8 24.85 -0.93 -0.61
N LEU A 9 24.03 -1.56 0.24
CA LEU A 9 23.59 -2.95 0.52
C LEU A 9 24.53 -3.72 1.49
N LEU A 10 23.94 -4.12 2.62
CA LEU A 10 24.47 -4.88 3.77
C LEU A 10 24.91 -6.32 3.43
N ALA A 11 25.91 -6.86 4.15
CA ALA A 11 25.71 -7.97 5.11
C ALA A 11 27.03 -8.56 5.69
N THR A 12 27.03 -8.63 7.02
CA THR A 12 27.52 -9.69 7.93
C THR A 12 29.01 -9.92 8.25
N LEU A 13 29.18 -10.20 9.54
CA LEU A 13 30.32 -10.17 10.43
C LEU A 13 30.99 -11.55 10.56
N ALA A 14 32.32 -11.53 10.52
CA ALA A 14 33.34 -12.35 11.18
C ALA A 14 33.05 -13.79 11.66
N CYS A 15 33.90 -14.73 11.22
CA CYS A 15 34.50 -15.75 12.07
C CYS A 15 35.91 -16.11 11.55
N PHE A 16 36.90 -15.91 12.41
CA PHE A 16 38.34 -16.18 12.30
C PHE A 16 38.71 -16.63 13.74
N VAL A 17 39.53 -17.62 14.08
CA VAL A 17 40.64 -18.27 13.39
C VAL A 17 40.93 -19.60 14.14
N SER A 18 41.41 -20.61 13.39
CA SER A 18 42.57 -21.47 13.69
C SER A 18 42.49 -22.57 14.78
N PHE A 19 43.24 -23.66 14.77
CA PHE A 19 44.54 -24.05 14.19
C PHE A 19 44.48 -25.59 14.02
N SER A 20 45.03 -26.27 13.02
CA SER A 20 46.46 -26.39 12.73
C SER A 20 46.66 -27.27 11.48
N ALA A 21 47.68 -26.92 10.70
CA ALA A 21 48.10 -27.53 9.46
C ALA A 21 48.86 -28.86 9.69
N PHE A 22 48.84 -29.76 8.69
CA PHE A 22 50.08 -30.28 8.10
C PHE A 22 49.81 -30.84 6.70
N THR A 23 50.70 -30.46 5.80
CA THR A 23 50.82 -30.84 4.40
C THR A 23 51.30 -32.28 4.24
N CYS A 24 50.77 -33.04 3.27
CA CYS A 24 51.61 -33.76 2.31
C CYS A 24 50.74 -34.28 1.15
N THR A 25 51.14 -33.91 -0.05
CA THR A 25 50.71 -34.51 -1.30
C THR A 25 51.14 -35.97 -1.39
N SER A 26 50.17 -36.85 -1.60
CA SER A 26 50.42 -38.10 -2.32
C SER A 26 49.15 -38.46 -3.09
N SER A 27 49.18 -38.15 -4.39
CA SER A 27 48.34 -38.80 -5.38
C SER A 27 48.63 -40.29 -5.35
N VAL A 28 47.85 -41.03 -4.58
CA VAL A 28 47.66 -42.46 -4.79
C VAL A 28 46.47 -42.59 -5.72
N LYS A 29 46.76 -42.65 -7.03
CA LYS A 29 45.94 -43.46 -7.92
C LYS A 29 46.13 -44.91 -7.50
N ALA A 30 45.21 -45.40 -6.69
CA ALA A 30 44.74 -46.77 -6.75
C ALA A 30 43.32 -46.62 -7.32
N ASP A 31 43.15 -46.70 -8.63
CA ASP A 31 42.97 -47.96 -9.34
C ASP A 31 42.05 -48.91 -8.56
N THR A 32 40.75 -48.65 -8.70
CA THR A 32 39.97 -49.63 -9.42
C THR A 32 39.24 -48.89 -10.52
N THR A 33 39.50 -49.29 -11.76
CA THR A 33 38.61 -49.25 -12.91
C THR A 33 37.25 -49.92 -12.64
N ASP A 34 36.64 -49.67 -11.48
CA ASP A 34 35.37 -50.25 -11.10
C ASP A 34 34.26 -49.38 -11.67
N THR A 35 34.11 -49.41 -12.99
CA THR A 35 32.91 -48.89 -13.67
C THR A 35 31.70 -49.77 -13.39
N THR A 36 31.83 -50.81 -12.55
CA THR A 36 30.73 -51.67 -12.17
C THR A 36 29.83 -50.89 -11.21
N PRO A 37 28.55 -50.74 -11.55
CA PRO A 37 27.58 -50.17 -10.62
C PRO A 37 27.56 -50.98 -9.32
N HIS A 38 27.58 -50.28 -8.18
CA HIS A 38 27.55 -50.89 -6.86
C HIS A 38 26.71 -50.10 -5.87
N VAL A 39 26.35 -50.74 -4.75
CA VAL A 39 25.57 -50.10 -3.68
C VAL A 39 26.41 -49.95 -2.41
N THR A 40 26.32 -48.77 -1.79
CA THR A 40 26.85 -48.50 -0.45
C THR A 40 25.73 -48.12 0.49
N TYR A 41 25.83 -48.51 1.75
CA TYR A 41 24.74 -48.30 2.72
C TYR A 41 25.25 -48.23 4.16
N ASP A 42 24.51 -47.49 4.96
CA ASP A 42 24.76 -47.26 6.37
C ASP A 42 23.45 -47.39 7.17
N ALA A 43 23.57 -47.79 8.42
CA ALA A 43 22.45 -47.96 9.33
C ALA A 43 22.76 -47.32 10.68
N HIS A 44 21.83 -46.48 11.15
CA HIS A 44 21.81 -45.96 12.50
C HIS A 44 21.31 -47.05 13.45
N VAL A 45 22.19 -47.55 14.32
CA VAL A 45 21.85 -48.60 15.29
C VAL A 45 21.71 -48.01 16.68
N GLU A 46 20.72 -48.48 17.43
CA GLU A 46 20.52 -48.10 18.82
C GLU A 46 21.84 -48.18 19.62
N ASN A 47 22.14 -47.11 20.36
CA ASN A 47 23.33 -46.96 21.21
C ASN A 47 24.69 -47.05 20.51
N ILE A 48 24.73 -47.17 19.18
CA ILE A 48 25.96 -47.16 18.37
C ILE A 48 26.00 -45.90 17.49
N GLY A 49 24.85 -45.51 16.94
CA GLY A 49 24.78 -44.44 15.95
C GLY A 49 24.95 -44.95 14.52
N TRP A 50 25.23 -44.02 13.60
CA TRP A 50 25.64 -44.32 12.22
C TRP A 50 27.00 -45.04 12.20
N GLN A 51 27.15 -46.02 11.32
CA GLN A 51 28.33 -46.88 11.26
C GLN A 51 29.27 -46.44 10.12
N ASP A 52 30.48 -46.00 10.49
CA ASP A 52 31.53 -45.59 9.55
C ASP A 52 32.68 -46.62 9.57
N PRO A 53 33.15 -47.13 8.41
CA PRO A 53 32.73 -46.82 7.05
C PRO A 53 31.39 -47.44 6.64
N TRP A 54 30.73 -46.84 5.64
CA TRP A 54 29.55 -47.41 4.99
C TRP A 54 29.85 -48.82 4.46
N SER A 55 28.90 -49.73 4.61
CA SER A 55 28.96 -51.09 4.07
C SER A 55 28.74 -51.07 2.55
N LYS A 56 29.28 -52.08 1.84
CA LYS A 56 29.26 -52.18 0.38
C LYS A 56 28.90 -53.60 -0.07
N ASP A 57 28.05 -53.70 -1.10
CA ASP A 57 27.69 -54.92 -1.85
C ASP A 57 27.67 -56.24 -1.05
N GLY A 58 26.62 -56.42 -0.26
CA GLY A 58 26.33 -57.66 0.45
C GLY A 58 27.08 -57.82 1.76
N ALA A 59 28.00 -56.91 2.09
CA ALA A 59 28.57 -56.81 3.43
C ALA A 59 27.49 -56.47 4.46
N GLU A 60 27.67 -56.90 5.70
CA GLU A 60 26.70 -56.65 6.75
C GLU A 60 26.72 -55.18 7.18
N ILE A 61 25.56 -54.63 7.54
CA ILE A 61 25.43 -53.39 8.30
C ILE A 61 24.45 -53.64 9.46
N GLY A 62 24.69 -53.04 10.62
CA GLY A 62 23.87 -53.28 11.80
C GLY A 62 24.56 -54.21 12.79
N THR A 63 23.78 -54.89 13.62
CA THR A 63 24.33 -55.86 14.58
C THR A 63 23.55 -57.18 14.52
N ASP A 64 24.21 -58.24 14.08
CA ASP A 64 23.74 -59.60 14.29
C ASP A 64 24.05 -60.05 15.74
N GLY A 65 23.06 -60.64 16.42
CA GLY A 65 23.22 -61.31 17.73
C GLY A 65 23.46 -60.42 18.95
N LYS A 66 23.54 -59.08 18.81
CA LYS A 66 23.75 -58.15 19.95
C LYS A 66 22.46 -57.58 20.54
N GLY A 67 21.31 -57.86 19.92
CA GLY A 67 20.01 -57.40 20.40
C GLY A 67 19.74 -55.90 20.21
N LEU A 68 20.56 -55.18 19.44
CA LEU A 68 20.35 -53.76 19.11
C LEU A 68 19.56 -53.63 17.81
N ARG A 69 18.71 -52.60 17.73
CA ARG A 69 17.84 -52.34 16.57
C ARG A 69 18.46 -51.40 15.57
N VAL A 70 18.12 -51.58 14.30
CA VAL A 70 18.26 -50.54 13.28
C VAL A 70 17.12 -49.52 13.46
N GLU A 71 17.46 -48.24 13.54
CA GLU A 71 16.51 -47.13 13.69
C GLU A 71 16.36 -46.34 12.38
N ALA A 72 17.42 -46.24 11.58
CA ALA A 72 17.40 -45.60 10.27
C ALA A 72 18.45 -46.20 9.31
N LEU A 73 18.29 -45.96 8.01
CA LEU A 73 19.22 -46.37 6.96
C LEU A 73 19.39 -45.29 5.88
N LYS A 74 20.58 -45.28 5.26
CA LYS A 74 20.89 -44.51 4.04
C LYS A 74 21.56 -45.43 3.03
N ILE A 75 21.10 -45.41 1.78
CA ILE A 75 21.58 -46.28 0.70
C ILE A 75 21.89 -45.43 -0.52
N LYS A 76 23.08 -45.60 -1.11
CA LYS A 76 23.53 -44.86 -2.29
C LYS A 76 23.96 -45.80 -3.40
N LEU A 77 23.47 -45.53 -4.61
CA LEU A 77 23.94 -46.14 -5.84
C LEU A 77 25.18 -45.38 -6.34
N LEU A 78 26.25 -46.10 -6.64
CA LEU A 78 27.49 -45.55 -7.16
C LEU A 78 27.85 -46.20 -8.50
N ASN A 79 28.55 -45.44 -9.35
CA ASN A 79 29.00 -45.86 -10.68
C ASN A 79 27.87 -46.33 -11.62
N ALA A 80 26.68 -45.76 -11.48
CA ALA A 80 25.51 -46.06 -12.32
C ALA A 80 25.28 -45.03 -13.45
N PRO A 81 24.54 -45.39 -14.52
CA PRO A 81 24.22 -44.49 -15.62
C PRO A 81 23.39 -43.28 -15.20
N ALA A 82 23.45 -42.19 -15.97
CA ALA A 82 22.65 -40.99 -15.72
C ALA A 82 21.15 -41.31 -15.71
N GLY A 83 20.46 -40.97 -14.60
CA GLY A 83 19.04 -41.25 -14.40
C GLY A 83 18.74 -42.57 -13.68
N ALA A 84 19.74 -43.44 -13.49
CA ALA A 84 19.63 -44.58 -12.59
C ALA A 84 19.67 -44.13 -11.13
N LYS A 85 18.81 -44.70 -10.31
CA LYS A 85 18.73 -44.39 -8.87
C LYS A 85 18.27 -45.59 -8.06
N ILE A 86 18.53 -45.55 -6.77
CA ILE A 86 17.95 -46.49 -5.81
C ILE A 86 16.83 -45.80 -5.03
N SER A 87 15.67 -46.45 -4.94
CA SER A 87 14.54 -45.97 -4.14
C SER A 87 14.26 -46.95 -3.02
N TYR A 88 14.04 -46.47 -1.80
CA TYR A 88 13.76 -47.32 -0.65
C TYR A 88 12.84 -46.64 0.37
N GLN A 89 12.17 -47.45 1.18
CA GLN A 89 11.32 -47.00 2.29
C GLN A 89 11.44 -47.97 3.47
N ALA A 90 11.17 -47.46 4.67
CA ALA A 90 11.17 -48.23 5.91
C ALA A 90 9.77 -48.28 6.52
N HIS A 91 9.40 -49.43 7.07
CA HIS A 91 8.29 -49.58 8.00
C HIS A 91 8.81 -49.35 9.41
N VAL A 92 8.38 -48.26 10.06
CA VAL A 92 8.85 -47.86 11.38
C VAL A 92 7.78 -48.13 12.43
N GLN A 93 8.20 -48.65 13.58
CA GLN A 93 7.30 -48.91 14.71
C GLN A 93 6.42 -47.69 15.02
N ASN A 94 5.10 -47.93 15.16
CA ASN A 94 4.07 -46.93 15.46
C ASN A 94 3.91 -45.80 14.42
N VAL A 95 4.62 -45.87 13.29
CA VAL A 95 4.53 -44.91 12.18
C VAL A 95 3.93 -45.58 10.95
N GLY A 96 4.29 -46.83 10.69
CA GLY A 96 3.92 -47.54 9.48
C GLY A 96 4.97 -47.38 8.38
N TRP A 97 4.58 -47.68 7.14
CA TRP A 97 5.40 -47.41 5.96
C TRP A 97 5.57 -45.91 5.74
N GLN A 98 6.82 -45.44 5.74
CA GLN A 98 7.18 -44.08 5.37
C GLN A 98 7.23 -43.92 3.85
N ASP A 99 7.22 -42.66 3.37
CA ASP A 99 7.37 -42.35 1.94
C ASP A 99 8.69 -42.90 1.36
N TRP A 100 8.68 -43.20 0.06
CA TRP A 100 9.88 -43.59 -0.67
C TRP A 100 10.90 -42.45 -0.72
N VAL A 101 12.14 -42.75 -0.34
CA VAL A 101 13.29 -41.87 -0.48
C VAL A 101 14.30 -42.44 -1.47
N SER A 102 15.24 -41.63 -1.94
CA SER A 102 16.26 -42.05 -2.92
C SER A 102 17.66 -41.63 -2.52
N ASP A 103 18.65 -42.40 -2.98
CA ASP A 103 20.10 -42.11 -2.96
C ASP A 103 20.62 -41.25 -1.80
N GLY A 104 20.91 -41.90 -0.68
CA GLY A 104 21.57 -41.32 0.48
C GLY A 104 20.65 -40.55 1.43
N THR A 105 19.38 -40.40 1.08
CA THR A 105 18.35 -39.82 1.93
C THR A 105 17.98 -40.77 3.06
N GLU A 106 17.70 -40.27 4.25
CA GLU A 106 17.38 -41.13 5.39
C GLU A 106 16.00 -41.79 5.26
N ALA A 107 15.92 -43.10 5.50
CA ALA A 107 14.67 -43.82 5.76
C ALA A 107 14.71 -44.39 7.18
N GLY A 108 13.64 -44.26 7.95
CA GLY A 108 13.59 -44.58 9.37
C GLY A 108 13.50 -43.34 10.26
N THR A 109 14.03 -43.44 11.47
CA THR A 109 14.12 -42.32 12.42
C THR A 109 15.45 -42.36 13.19
N ASP A 110 16.27 -41.33 13.02
CA ASP A 110 17.41 -41.05 13.91
C ASP A 110 16.94 -40.32 15.20
N GLY A 111 17.42 -40.75 16.36
CA GLY A 111 17.24 -40.06 17.65
C GLY A 111 15.85 -40.12 18.28
N LYS A 112 14.89 -40.87 17.71
CA LYS A 112 13.51 -40.98 18.22
C LYS A 112 13.19 -42.26 18.99
N GLY A 113 14.14 -43.19 19.08
CA GLY A 113 13.97 -44.47 19.77
C GLY A 113 12.97 -45.43 19.11
N LEU A 114 12.60 -45.19 17.85
CA LEU A 114 11.72 -46.07 17.08
C LEU A 114 12.55 -46.97 16.17
N ARG A 115 12.10 -48.22 15.99
CA ARG A 115 12.83 -49.24 15.21
C ARG A 115 12.28 -49.40 13.81
N VAL A 116 13.16 -49.78 12.89
CA VAL A 116 12.78 -50.32 11.59
C VAL A 116 12.32 -51.77 11.77
N GLU A 117 11.16 -52.10 11.24
CA GLU A 117 10.57 -53.45 11.29
C GLU A 117 10.63 -54.14 9.93
N ALA A 118 10.53 -53.38 8.83
CA ALA A 118 10.68 -53.88 7.46
C ALA A 118 11.19 -52.79 6.51
N LEU A 119 11.64 -53.19 5.31
CA LEU A 119 12.10 -52.31 4.25
C LEU A 119 11.74 -52.85 2.86
N LYS A 120 11.62 -51.94 1.90
CA LYS A 120 11.53 -52.22 0.47
C LYS A 120 12.55 -51.37 -0.26
N ILE A 121 13.32 -51.96 -1.17
CA ILE A 121 14.38 -51.31 -1.96
C ILE A 121 14.19 -51.72 -3.42
N LYS A 122 14.21 -50.77 -4.34
CA LYS A 122 14.15 -51.04 -5.78
C LYS A 122 15.18 -50.23 -6.54
N LEU A 123 15.69 -50.83 -7.62
CA LEU A 123 16.58 -50.17 -8.55
C LEU A 123 15.76 -49.61 -9.71
N GLU A 124 15.95 -48.33 -10.03
CA GLU A 124 15.22 -47.66 -11.12
C GLU A 124 16.19 -47.28 -12.24
N ASN A 125 15.73 -47.44 -13.49
CA ASN A 125 16.46 -47.08 -14.71
C ASN A 125 17.85 -47.74 -14.85
N MET A 126 18.02 -48.97 -14.36
CA MET A 126 19.28 -49.71 -14.47
C MET A 126 19.08 -51.09 -15.12
N PRO A 127 18.81 -51.13 -16.45
CA PRO A 127 18.53 -52.37 -17.16
C PRO A 127 19.73 -53.34 -17.11
N GLY A 128 19.44 -54.64 -17.02
CA GLY A 128 20.46 -55.68 -16.91
C GLY A 128 21.03 -55.86 -15.49
N TYR A 129 20.50 -55.16 -14.49
CA TYR A 129 20.85 -55.34 -13.09
C TYR A 129 19.58 -55.44 -12.22
N SER A 130 19.68 -56.10 -11.08
CA SER A 130 18.66 -56.12 -10.02
C SER A 130 19.32 -55.82 -8.68
N ILE A 131 18.54 -55.30 -7.73
CA ILE A 131 19.00 -55.18 -6.34
C ILE A 131 18.45 -56.31 -5.50
N GLN A 132 19.34 -56.96 -4.75
CA GLN A 132 18.99 -57.99 -3.78
C GLN A 132 19.31 -57.51 -2.37
N TYR A 133 18.42 -57.80 -1.43
CA TYR A 133 18.60 -57.46 -0.02
C TYR A 133 17.92 -58.47 0.90
N GLN A 134 18.40 -58.55 2.14
CA GLN A 134 17.81 -59.35 3.19
C GLN A 134 17.98 -58.65 4.54
N ALA A 135 17.10 -58.97 5.48
CA ALA A 135 17.12 -58.46 6.85
C ALA A 135 17.38 -59.59 7.85
N HIS A 136 18.18 -59.29 8.87
CA HIS A 136 18.25 -60.06 10.10
C HIS A 136 17.21 -59.52 11.06
N VAL A 137 16.17 -60.31 11.35
CA VAL A 137 15.05 -59.90 12.19
C VAL A 137 15.16 -60.55 13.56
N GLN A 138 14.85 -59.79 14.61
CA GLN A 138 14.82 -60.28 15.99
C GLN A 138 14.03 -61.60 16.09
N ASN A 139 14.64 -62.60 16.75
CA ASN A 139 14.08 -63.94 16.98
C ASN A 139 13.77 -64.77 15.71
N ILE A 140 14.09 -64.27 14.51
CA ILE A 140 13.92 -65.00 13.24
C ILE A 140 15.29 -65.32 12.63
N GLY A 141 16.23 -64.39 12.73
CA GLY A 141 17.51 -64.49 12.05
C GLY A 141 17.49 -63.85 10.67
N TRP A 142 18.48 -64.22 9.85
CA TRP A 142 18.55 -63.80 8.44
C TRP A 142 17.40 -64.42 7.64
N GLN A 143 16.61 -63.57 7.00
CA GLN A 143 15.60 -63.98 6.03
C GLN A 143 16.21 -64.19 4.64
N ASP A 144 15.47 -64.83 3.74
CA ASP A 144 15.88 -65.04 2.36
C ASP A 144 16.11 -63.70 1.62
N TRP A 145 17.00 -63.72 0.63
CA TRP A 145 17.21 -62.60 -0.27
C TRP A 145 15.93 -62.31 -1.06
N VAL A 146 15.46 -61.07 -0.95
CA VAL A 146 14.39 -60.53 -1.78
C VAL A 146 14.98 -59.57 -2.81
N SER A 147 14.19 -59.19 -3.82
CA SER A 147 14.66 -58.32 -4.90
C SER A 147 13.64 -57.25 -5.24
N ASP A 148 14.13 -56.11 -5.73
CA ASP A 148 13.38 -55.03 -6.40
C ASP A 148 11.93 -54.79 -5.90
N GLY A 149 11.82 -54.21 -4.71
CA GLY A 149 10.56 -53.74 -4.12
C GLY A 149 9.83 -54.76 -3.23
N ALA A 150 10.30 -56.00 -3.18
CA ALA A 150 9.79 -57.01 -2.27
C ALA A 150 10.12 -56.69 -0.79
N GLU A 151 9.31 -57.14 0.16
CA GLU A 151 9.52 -56.81 1.57
C GLU A 151 10.64 -57.66 2.19
N ALA A 152 11.59 -57.01 2.86
CA ALA A 152 12.51 -57.66 3.80
C ALA A 152 12.20 -57.16 5.21
N GLY A 153 12.14 -58.04 6.20
CA GLY A 153 11.72 -57.75 7.57
C GLY A 153 10.35 -58.35 7.91
N THR A 154 9.64 -57.68 8.81
CA THR A 154 8.26 -58.03 9.18
C THR A 154 7.40 -56.78 9.34
N ASP A 155 6.39 -56.61 8.49
CA ASP A 155 5.28 -55.70 8.74
C ASP A 155 4.27 -56.31 9.75
N GLY A 156 3.81 -55.52 10.72
CA GLY A 156 2.71 -55.86 11.64
C GLY A 156 3.01 -56.92 12.72
N LYS A 157 4.21 -57.51 12.78
CA LYS A 157 4.57 -58.54 13.78
C LYS A 157 5.32 -58.00 15.01
N GLY A 158 5.66 -56.71 15.02
CA GLY A 158 6.35 -56.06 16.13
C GLY A 158 7.80 -56.51 16.34
N LEU A 159 8.42 -57.18 15.35
CA LEU A 159 9.82 -57.61 15.40
C LEU A 159 10.69 -56.60 14.66
N ARG A 160 11.89 -56.34 15.19
CA ARG A 160 12.79 -55.31 14.65
C ARG A 160 13.82 -55.90 13.69
N VAL A 161 14.26 -55.09 12.76
CA VAL A 161 15.47 -55.34 11.97
C VAL A 161 16.69 -55.02 12.84
N GLU A 162 17.65 -55.95 12.89
CA GLU A 162 18.91 -55.80 13.64
C GLU A 162 20.12 -55.64 12.71
N ALA A 163 20.09 -56.26 11.53
CA ALA A 163 21.12 -56.11 10.50
C ALA A 163 20.57 -56.27 9.07
N LEU A 164 21.33 -55.78 8.08
CA LEU A 164 20.97 -55.79 6.65
C LEU A 164 22.15 -56.19 5.78
N ARG A 165 21.86 -56.79 4.62
CA ARG A 165 22.81 -56.98 3.51
C ARG A 165 22.13 -56.59 2.21
N ILE A 166 22.82 -55.81 1.38
CA ILE A 166 22.26 -55.23 0.13
C ILE A 166 23.32 -55.33 -0.97
N LYS A 167 23.01 -55.91 -2.12
CA LYS A 167 23.95 -56.06 -3.24
C LYS A 167 23.27 -55.84 -4.58
N ILE A 168 24.02 -55.35 -5.55
CA ILE A 168 23.60 -55.32 -6.95
C ILE A 168 24.05 -56.61 -7.63
N VAL A 169 23.18 -57.22 -8.43
CA VAL A 169 23.50 -58.40 -9.23
C VAL A 169 23.23 -58.12 -10.71
N LYS A 170 24.15 -58.54 -11.58
CA LYS A 170 24.00 -58.45 -13.04
C LYS A 170 23.13 -59.61 -13.54
N ASN A 171 22.12 -59.29 -14.32
CA ASN A 171 21.19 -60.27 -14.90
C ASN A 171 21.87 -60.94 -16.11
N ASN A 172 22.03 -62.27 -16.13
CA ASN A 172 22.71 -63.02 -17.19
C ASN A 172 21.78 -63.36 -18.38
N ASP A 173 21.15 -62.36 -18.98
CA ASP A 173 20.19 -62.58 -20.07
C ASP A 173 20.76 -62.11 -21.44
N THR A 174 20.65 -62.97 -22.46
CA THR A 174 20.99 -62.64 -23.86
C THR A 174 19.92 -61.71 -24.47
N PRO A 175 20.28 -60.56 -25.06
CA PRO A 175 19.30 -59.58 -25.54
C PRO A 175 18.46 -60.10 -26.73
N ALA A 176 17.15 -59.86 -26.69
CA ALA A 176 16.26 -60.18 -27.80
C ALA A 176 16.49 -59.27 -29.01
N SER A 177 16.55 -59.81 -30.24
CA SER A 177 16.72 -59.00 -31.46
C SER A 177 15.48 -58.16 -31.82
N SER A 178 14.29 -58.59 -31.37
CA SER A 178 12.99 -57.96 -31.54
C SER A 178 11.98 -58.48 -30.51
N ILE A 179 10.92 -57.71 -30.27
CA ILE A 179 9.75 -58.08 -29.48
C ILE A 179 8.50 -57.91 -30.35
N SER A 180 7.51 -58.79 -30.19
CA SER A 180 6.21 -58.70 -30.87
C SER A 180 5.07 -59.01 -29.89
N LEU A 181 3.93 -58.33 -30.04
CA LEU A 181 2.73 -58.58 -29.25
C LEU A 181 1.76 -59.53 -29.96
N SER A 182 0.94 -60.23 -29.18
CA SER A 182 -0.16 -61.07 -29.68
C SER A 182 -1.22 -60.31 -30.47
N LYS A 183 -1.32 -58.98 -30.27
CA LYS A 183 -2.22 -58.07 -31.00
C LYS A 183 -1.53 -56.75 -31.30
N SER A 184 -1.80 -56.17 -32.47
CA SER A 184 -1.41 -54.80 -32.83
C SER A 184 -2.48 -53.75 -32.49
N THR A 185 -3.73 -54.19 -32.34
CA THR A 185 -4.88 -53.37 -31.92
C THR A 185 -5.83 -54.23 -31.08
N ASP A 186 -6.53 -53.61 -30.12
CA ASP A 186 -7.55 -54.27 -29.32
C ASP A 186 -8.74 -53.33 -29.07
N SER A 187 -9.93 -53.88 -28.82
CA SER A 187 -11.15 -53.09 -28.58
C SER A 187 -11.92 -53.65 -27.40
N LEU A 188 -12.05 -52.86 -26.33
CA LEU A 188 -12.61 -53.27 -25.03
C LEU A 188 -13.69 -52.28 -24.56
N LYS A 189 -14.62 -52.68 -23.70
CA LYS A 189 -15.52 -51.75 -23.00
C LYS A 189 -14.95 -51.41 -21.63
N VAL A 190 -15.33 -50.26 -21.06
CA VAL A 190 -14.93 -49.88 -19.69
C VAL A 190 -15.32 -50.99 -18.70
N GLY A 191 -14.34 -51.51 -17.96
CA GLY A 191 -14.47 -52.64 -17.03
C GLY A 191 -14.01 -53.98 -17.59
N ASP A 192 -13.91 -54.14 -18.92
CA ASP A 192 -13.41 -55.36 -19.54
C ASP A 192 -11.89 -55.49 -19.31
N THR A 193 -11.42 -56.74 -19.27
CA THR A 193 -9.99 -57.06 -19.25
C THR A 193 -9.63 -57.98 -20.39
N ASP A 194 -8.44 -57.83 -20.94
CA ASP A 194 -7.84 -58.76 -21.89
C ASP A 194 -6.37 -58.99 -21.52
N THR A 195 -5.66 -59.91 -22.18
CA THR A 195 -4.25 -60.18 -21.93
C THR A 195 -3.45 -60.15 -23.22
N LEU A 196 -2.48 -59.25 -23.27
CA LEU A 196 -1.48 -59.19 -24.33
C LEU A 196 -0.29 -60.05 -23.93
N SER A 197 0.13 -60.96 -24.80
CA SER A 197 1.37 -61.71 -24.61
C SER A 197 2.45 -61.16 -25.52
N ALA A 198 3.65 -60.98 -24.96
CA ALA A 198 4.82 -60.53 -25.68
C ALA A 198 5.73 -61.72 -26.00
N THR A 199 6.15 -61.83 -27.25
CA THR A 199 7.09 -62.86 -27.72
C THR A 199 8.40 -62.19 -28.13
N LEU A 200 9.52 -62.68 -27.60
CA LEU A 200 10.87 -62.23 -27.94
C LEU A 200 11.44 -63.13 -29.05
N SER A 201 12.18 -62.55 -30.01
CA SER A 201 12.87 -63.37 -31.02
C SER A 201 14.04 -64.16 -30.43
N ASN A 202 14.31 -65.33 -31.04
CA ASN A 202 15.43 -66.24 -30.74
C ASN A 202 15.40 -66.95 -29.37
N ASN A 203 14.23 -67.20 -28.76
CA ASN A 203 14.13 -67.81 -27.42
C ASN A 203 15.06 -67.13 -26.39
N ALA A 204 15.15 -65.79 -26.47
CA ALA A 204 15.85 -64.98 -25.49
C ALA A 204 15.09 -65.06 -24.15
N ASN A 205 15.74 -65.59 -23.11
CA ASN A 205 15.16 -65.77 -21.78
C ASN A 205 15.10 -64.46 -20.96
N SER A 206 15.18 -63.29 -21.60
CA SER A 206 15.17 -61.97 -20.94
C SER A 206 13.92 -61.86 -20.07
N LYS A 207 14.10 -61.99 -18.74
CA LYS A 207 12.98 -62.15 -17.80
C LYS A 207 12.18 -60.87 -17.55
N ASN A 208 12.64 -59.74 -18.10
CA ASN A 208 12.10 -58.42 -17.77
C ASN A 208 11.44 -57.78 -18.99
N ILE A 209 10.23 -58.23 -19.31
CA ILE A 209 9.33 -57.51 -20.21
C ILE A 209 8.60 -56.46 -19.37
N THR A 210 8.84 -55.19 -19.65
CA THR A 210 8.18 -54.07 -18.98
C THR A 210 6.97 -53.63 -19.78
N TRP A 211 5.82 -53.54 -19.12
CA TRP A 211 4.57 -53.09 -19.73
C TRP A 211 4.25 -51.67 -19.31
N THR A 212 3.89 -50.84 -20.29
CA THR A 212 3.49 -49.44 -20.05
C THR A 212 2.26 -49.10 -20.88
N SER A 213 1.36 -48.32 -20.31
CA SER A 213 0.27 -47.69 -21.06
C SER A 213 0.59 -46.23 -21.32
N SER A 214 0.32 -45.73 -22.53
CA SER A 214 0.46 -44.30 -22.84
C SER A 214 -0.51 -43.42 -22.05
N ASP A 215 -1.62 -43.98 -21.56
CA ASP A 215 -2.56 -43.33 -20.65
C ASP A 215 -3.19 -44.39 -19.74
N SER A 216 -2.62 -44.53 -18.53
CA SER A 216 -3.08 -45.48 -17.53
C SER A 216 -4.45 -45.14 -16.92
N SER A 217 -5.03 -43.99 -17.26
CA SER A 217 -6.41 -43.64 -16.90
C SER A 217 -7.44 -44.18 -17.90
N ILE A 218 -7.03 -44.50 -19.13
CA ILE A 218 -7.87 -45.09 -20.18
C ILE A 218 -7.74 -46.62 -20.18
N VAL A 219 -6.50 -47.14 -20.20
CA VAL A 219 -6.21 -48.58 -20.11
C VAL A 219 -5.04 -48.77 -19.17
N SER A 220 -5.22 -49.55 -18.11
CA SER A 220 -4.11 -49.98 -17.25
C SER A 220 -3.56 -51.31 -17.75
N VAL A 221 -2.27 -51.57 -17.52
CA VAL A 221 -1.60 -52.83 -17.83
C VAL A 221 -0.79 -53.27 -16.62
N ASP A 222 -0.90 -54.54 -16.23
CA ASP A 222 -0.08 -55.10 -15.16
C ASP A 222 1.25 -55.69 -15.68
N ASN A 223 2.10 -56.14 -14.76
CA ASN A 223 3.42 -56.68 -15.09
C ASN A 223 3.39 -57.97 -15.93
N ASN A 224 2.21 -58.59 -16.09
CA ASN A 224 2.02 -59.83 -16.84
C ASN A 224 1.35 -59.58 -18.20
N GLY A 225 1.14 -58.31 -18.60
CA GLY A 225 0.50 -57.94 -19.86
C GLY A 225 -1.02 -58.01 -19.83
N LYS A 226 -1.65 -58.17 -18.66
CA LYS A 226 -3.10 -58.07 -18.52
C LYS A 226 -3.52 -56.62 -18.56
N ILE A 227 -4.37 -56.28 -19.52
CA ILE A 227 -4.91 -54.94 -19.71
C ILE A 227 -6.32 -54.83 -19.13
N THR A 228 -6.63 -53.71 -18.48
CA THR A 228 -7.97 -53.39 -17.95
C THR A 228 -8.40 -52.05 -18.51
N ALA A 229 -9.57 -52.03 -19.17
CA ALA A 229 -10.16 -50.82 -19.71
C ALA A 229 -10.83 -50.00 -18.59
N LEU A 230 -10.39 -48.75 -18.39
CA LEU A 230 -10.79 -47.89 -17.26
C LEU A 230 -11.65 -46.70 -17.68
N LYS A 231 -11.44 -46.15 -18.88
CA LYS A 231 -12.15 -44.97 -19.36
C LYS A 231 -12.22 -44.94 -20.88
N GLU A 232 -13.29 -44.35 -21.44
CA GLU A 232 -13.45 -44.14 -22.88
C GLU A 232 -12.26 -43.37 -23.46
N GLY A 233 -11.73 -43.89 -24.58
CA GLY A 233 -10.58 -43.32 -25.27
C GLY A 233 -9.69 -44.40 -25.87
N THR A 234 -8.55 -44.01 -26.42
CA THR A 234 -7.59 -44.94 -27.01
C THR A 234 -6.24 -44.76 -26.33
N ALA A 235 -5.63 -45.84 -25.87
CA ALA A 235 -4.30 -45.84 -25.28
C ALA A 235 -3.43 -46.95 -25.89
N ASN A 236 -2.15 -46.68 -26.08
CA ASN A 236 -1.19 -47.66 -26.56
C ASN A 236 -0.56 -48.40 -25.38
N VAL A 237 -0.77 -49.71 -25.34
CA VAL A 237 -0.09 -50.60 -24.39
C VAL A 237 1.16 -51.15 -25.05
N THR A 238 2.31 -50.87 -24.45
CA THR A 238 3.64 -51.17 -25.01
C THR A 238 4.37 -52.16 -24.11
N ALA A 239 4.84 -53.26 -24.68
CA ALA A 239 5.83 -54.13 -24.06
C ALA A 239 7.22 -53.70 -24.51
N SER A 240 8.15 -53.60 -23.57
CA SER A 240 9.56 -53.26 -23.80
C SER A 240 10.47 -54.29 -23.17
N SER A 241 11.49 -54.73 -23.90
CA SER A 241 12.57 -55.59 -23.40
C SER A 241 13.85 -55.27 -24.15
N ASP A 242 14.96 -55.08 -23.44
CA ASP A 242 16.30 -54.80 -24.01
C ASP A 242 16.34 -53.67 -25.05
N GLY A 243 15.56 -52.61 -24.83
CA GLY A 243 15.48 -51.44 -25.72
C GLY A 243 14.65 -51.65 -26.98
N LYS A 244 13.99 -52.81 -27.14
CA LYS A 244 13.03 -53.10 -28.20
C LYS A 244 11.61 -52.96 -27.67
N THR A 245 10.71 -52.40 -28.48
CA THR A 245 9.33 -52.17 -28.10
C THR A 245 8.35 -52.73 -29.13
N ALA A 246 7.22 -53.24 -28.66
CA ALA A 246 6.04 -53.53 -29.48
C ALA A 246 4.81 -52.98 -28.78
N SER A 247 3.90 -52.37 -29.55
CA SER A 247 2.74 -51.65 -29.03
C SER A 247 1.45 -52.18 -29.63
N CYS A 248 0.40 -52.22 -28.80
CA CYS A 248 -0.97 -52.53 -29.16
C CYS A 248 -1.83 -51.28 -28.89
N ALA A 249 -2.53 -50.77 -29.90
CA ALA A 249 -3.47 -49.69 -29.72
C ALA A 249 -4.80 -50.24 -29.18
N VAL A 250 -5.12 -49.95 -27.92
CA VAL A 250 -6.34 -50.41 -27.25
C VAL A 250 -7.37 -49.29 -27.27
N THR A 251 -8.45 -49.48 -28.01
CA THR A 251 -9.60 -48.57 -28.02
C THR A 251 -10.61 -49.04 -26.99
N VAL A 252 -10.81 -48.22 -25.96
CA VAL A 252 -11.88 -48.43 -24.99
C VAL A 252 -13.13 -47.77 -25.53
N ALA A 253 -14.00 -48.58 -26.11
CA ALA A 253 -15.32 -48.15 -26.54
C ALA A 253 -16.08 -47.61 -25.34
N LYS A 254 -16.79 -46.49 -25.57
CA LYS A 254 -17.83 -46.01 -24.67
C LYS A 254 -18.68 -47.20 -24.23
N ALA A 255 -18.85 -47.37 -22.92
CA ALA A 255 -19.79 -48.36 -22.41
C ALA A 255 -21.09 -48.19 -23.19
N ALA A 256 -21.63 -49.30 -23.71
CA ALA A 256 -22.98 -49.29 -24.23
C ALA A 256 -23.87 -48.93 -23.03
N THR A 257 -24.16 -47.65 -22.90
CA THR A 257 -25.20 -47.16 -22.04
C THR A 257 -26.44 -47.87 -22.53
N THR A 258 -27.07 -48.65 -21.66
CA THR A 258 -28.51 -48.54 -21.58
C THR A 258 -28.78 -47.04 -21.46
N ASP A 259 -29.19 -46.44 -22.58
CA ASP A 259 -29.45 -45.03 -22.74
C ASP A 259 -30.61 -44.65 -21.81
N THR A 260 -30.26 -44.36 -20.56
CA THR A 260 -31.14 -43.69 -19.63
C THR A 260 -30.52 -42.33 -19.41
N ALA A 261 -31.10 -41.32 -20.04
CA ALA A 261 -30.76 -39.93 -19.82
C ALA A 261 -30.60 -39.64 -18.31
N PRO A 262 -29.67 -38.76 -17.90
CA PRO A 262 -29.58 -38.33 -16.52
C PRO A 262 -30.94 -37.88 -16.01
N SER A 263 -31.32 -38.36 -14.83
CA SER A 263 -32.63 -38.14 -14.25
C SER A 263 -32.50 -37.85 -12.76
N LEU A 264 -33.61 -37.51 -12.13
CA LEU A 264 -33.74 -37.18 -10.73
C LEU A 264 -34.58 -38.23 -10.03
N SER A 265 -34.31 -38.37 -8.74
CA SER A 265 -35.26 -38.90 -7.78
C SER A 265 -35.36 -37.93 -6.61
N TYR A 266 -36.57 -37.47 -6.29
CA TYR A 266 -36.75 -36.49 -5.21
C TYR A 266 -38.02 -36.74 -4.41
N SER A 267 -37.98 -36.41 -3.12
CA SER A 267 -39.10 -36.56 -2.18
C SER A 267 -39.21 -35.33 -1.28
N ALA A 268 -40.38 -35.16 -0.66
CA ALA A 268 -40.64 -34.11 0.32
C ALA A 268 -41.25 -34.72 1.58
N HIS A 269 -40.91 -34.14 2.72
CA HIS A 269 -41.57 -34.33 3.99
C HIS A 269 -42.71 -33.33 4.10
N VAL A 270 -43.95 -33.81 4.14
CA VAL A 270 -45.14 -32.97 4.20
C VAL A 270 -45.77 -33.07 5.59
N GLN A 271 -46.22 -31.94 6.12
CA GLN A 271 -46.92 -31.87 7.40
C GLN A 271 -48.03 -32.93 7.51
N ASN A 272 -48.04 -33.67 8.62
CA ASN A 272 -49.00 -34.74 8.94
C ASN A 272 -49.05 -35.92 7.96
N ILE A 273 -48.16 -35.97 6.96
CA ILE A 273 -48.02 -37.09 6.01
C ILE A 273 -46.67 -37.78 6.19
N GLY A 274 -45.62 -37.02 6.47
CA GLY A 274 -44.26 -37.53 6.55
C GLY A 274 -43.54 -37.48 5.19
N TRP A 275 -42.45 -38.25 5.07
CA TRP A 275 -41.73 -38.44 3.81
C TRP A 275 -42.59 -39.17 2.79
N GLN A 276 -42.86 -38.51 1.66
CA GLN A 276 -43.54 -39.12 0.53
C GLN A 276 -42.59 -40.02 -0.28
N THR A 277 -43.15 -40.97 -1.02
CA THR A 277 -42.39 -41.80 -1.96
C THR A 277 -41.66 -40.93 -2.99
N PRO A 278 -40.36 -41.17 -3.26
CA PRO A 278 -39.64 -40.39 -4.25
C PRO A 278 -40.26 -40.46 -5.65
N VAL A 279 -40.29 -39.32 -6.32
CA VAL A 279 -40.77 -39.14 -7.69
C VAL A 279 -39.60 -38.80 -8.64
N THR A 280 -39.84 -38.85 -9.94
CA THR A 280 -38.85 -38.59 -11.00
C THR A 280 -39.10 -37.25 -11.69
N ASP A 281 -38.25 -36.86 -12.64
CA ASP A 281 -38.30 -35.59 -13.38
C ASP A 281 -39.70 -35.08 -13.72
N GLY A 282 -39.98 -33.86 -13.29
CA GLY A 282 -41.19 -33.10 -13.58
C GLY A 282 -42.42 -33.53 -12.78
N MET A 283 -42.37 -34.64 -12.06
CA MET A 283 -43.49 -35.13 -11.26
C MET A 283 -43.69 -34.31 -9.99
N GLU A 284 -44.92 -34.25 -9.49
CA GLU A 284 -45.21 -33.47 -8.30
C GLU A 284 -44.82 -34.21 -7.02
N VAL A 285 -44.24 -33.48 -6.09
CA VAL A 285 -44.09 -33.88 -4.69
C VAL A 285 -44.66 -32.78 -3.80
N GLY A 286 -45.18 -33.12 -2.63
CA GLY A 286 -45.95 -32.23 -1.77
C GLY A 286 -47.45 -32.48 -1.88
N THR A 287 -48.24 -31.44 -1.63
CA THR A 287 -49.69 -31.43 -1.83
C THR A 287 -50.15 -30.12 -2.46
N ASP A 288 -50.64 -30.17 -3.69
CA ASP A 288 -51.42 -29.09 -4.27
C ASP A 288 -52.86 -29.08 -3.68
N GLY A 289 -53.35 -27.91 -3.28
CA GLY A 289 -54.75 -27.67 -2.90
C GLY A 289 -55.24 -28.24 -1.56
N LYS A 290 -54.39 -28.91 -0.77
CA LYS A 290 -54.77 -29.53 0.52
C LYS A 290 -54.41 -28.71 1.76
N GLY A 291 -53.72 -27.59 1.58
CA GLY A 291 -53.32 -26.69 2.68
C GLY A 291 -52.22 -27.25 3.59
N LEU A 292 -51.52 -28.32 3.19
CA LEU A 292 -50.40 -28.89 3.92
C LEU A 292 -49.08 -28.35 3.35
N ARG A 293 -48.10 -28.14 4.24
CA ARG A 293 -46.81 -27.55 3.87
C ARG A 293 -45.72 -28.59 3.67
N VAL A 294 -44.77 -28.29 2.79
CA VAL A 294 -43.48 -28.97 2.74
C VAL A 294 -42.63 -28.46 3.91
N GLU A 295 -42.06 -29.39 4.66
CA GLU A 295 -41.18 -29.11 5.81
C GLU A 295 -39.71 -29.44 5.49
N ALA A 296 -39.47 -30.44 4.66
CA ALA A 296 -38.14 -30.78 4.13
C ALA A 296 -38.22 -31.45 2.77
N PHE A 297 -37.11 -31.52 2.04
CA PHE A 297 -37.01 -32.25 0.77
C PHE A 297 -35.60 -32.80 0.52
N LYS A 298 -35.51 -33.85 -0.33
CA LYS A 298 -34.28 -34.56 -0.70
C LYS A 298 -34.26 -34.79 -2.20
N LEU A 299 -33.12 -34.57 -2.85
CA LEU A 299 -32.92 -34.81 -4.28
C LEU A 299 -31.70 -35.68 -4.50
N ASN A 300 -31.84 -36.69 -5.35
CA ASN A 300 -30.76 -37.54 -5.83
C ASN A 300 -30.63 -37.40 -7.33
N LEU A 301 -29.38 -37.31 -7.78
CA LEU A 301 -29.05 -37.34 -9.19
C LEU A 301 -28.82 -38.80 -9.61
N LEU A 302 -29.56 -39.27 -10.61
CA LEU A 302 -29.49 -40.63 -11.15
C LEU A 302 -28.88 -40.60 -12.55
N ASN A 303 -28.14 -41.66 -12.91
CA ASN A 303 -27.54 -41.83 -14.24
C ASN A 303 -26.64 -40.65 -14.68
N ALA A 304 -26.04 -39.93 -13.73
CA ALA A 304 -25.20 -38.78 -14.01
C ALA A 304 -23.70 -39.11 -14.08
N PRO A 305 -22.90 -38.28 -14.78
CA PRO A 305 -21.46 -38.47 -14.91
C PRO A 305 -20.74 -38.48 -13.55
N ALA A 306 -19.61 -39.20 -13.47
CA ALA A 306 -18.79 -39.23 -12.28
C ALA A 306 -18.34 -37.82 -11.86
N GLY A 307 -18.60 -37.44 -10.61
CA GLY A 307 -18.31 -36.11 -10.07
C GLY A 307 -19.43 -35.07 -10.22
N ALA A 308 -20.51 -35.39 -10.94
CA ALA A 308 -21.71 -34.56 -11.01
C ALA A 308 -22.49 -34.59 -9.69
N LYS A 309 -23.03 -33.44 -9.28
CA LYS A 309 -23.84 -33.31 -8.06
C LYS A 309 -25.04 -32.41 -8.32
N ILE A 310 -26.15 -32.71 -7.65
CA ILE A 310 -27.22 -31.74 -7.44
C ILE A 310 -27.05 -31.14 -6.04
N THR A 311 -27.05 -29.81 -5.96
CA THR A 311 -26.93 -29.07 -4.70
C THR A 311 -28.15 -28.18 -4.50
N TYR A 312 -28.62 -28.07 -3.27
CA TYR A 312 -29.85 -27.37 -2.96
C TYR A 312 -29.89 -26.88 -1.51
N GLN A 313 -30.70 -25.86 -1.27
CA GLN A 313 -30.94 -25.29 0.07
C GLN A 313 -32.40 -24.84 0.22
N ALA A 314 -32.86 -24.73 1.46
CA ALA A 314 -34.19 -24.26 1.81
C ALA A 314 -34.13 -22.99 2.65
N HIS A 315 -35.06 -22.07 2.41
CA HIS A 315 -35.42 -21.00 3.33
C HIS A 315 -36.53 -21.52 4.25
N VAL A 316 -36.24 -21.66 5.54
CA VAL A 316 -37.16 -22.23 6.52
C VAL A 316 -37.68 -21.14 7.45
N GLN A 317 -38.98 -21.20 7.76
CA GLN A 317 -39.63 -20.28 8.69
C GLN A 317 -38.82 -20.15 9.99
N ASN A 318 -38.57 -18.90 10.41
CA ASN A 318 -37.83 -18.51 11.62
C ASN A 318 -36.37 -18.98 11.69
N ILE A 319 -35.83 -19.59 10.63
CA ILE A 319 -34.41 -19.99 10.53
C ILE A 319 -33.72 -19.15 9.44
N GLY A 320 -34.40 -18.87 8.35
CA GLY A 320 -33.80 -18.25 7.18
C GLY A 320 -33.26 -19.29 6.19
N TRP A 321 -32.35 -18.85 5.32
CA TRP A 321 -31.61 -19.73 4.42
C TRP A 321 -30.68 -20.66 5.20
N GLN A 322 -30.83 -21.96 5.00
CA GLN A 322 -29.91 -22.98 5.50
C GLN A 322 -28.73 -23.19 4.55
N ASP A 323 -27.67 -23.85 5.03
CA ASP A 323 -26.51 -24.21 4.21
C ASP A 323 -26.90 -25.13 3.03
N TRP A 324 -26.11 -25.05 1.95
CA TRP A 324 -26.25 -25.93 0.79
C TRP A 324 -25.97 -27.39 1.16
N VAL A 325 -26.88 -28.27 0.76
CA VAL A 325 -26.72 -29.72 0.85
C VAL A 325 -26.66 -30.33 -0.55
N SER A 326 -26.26 -31.59 -0.66
CA SER A 326 -26.11 -32.28 -1.95
C SER A 326 -26.58 -33.72 -1.92
N ASN A 327 -27.05 -34.24 -3.05
CA ASN A 327 -27.29 -35.67 -3.34
C ASN A 327 -27.84 -36.49 -2.13
N GLY A 328 -29.14 -36.40 -1.89
CA GLY A 328 -29.86 -37.22 -0.90
C GLY A 328 -29.87 -36.65 0.51
N ALA A 329 -29.02 -35.65 0.78
CA ALA A 329 -29.03 -34.91 2.05
C ALA A 329 -30.31 -34.07 2.20
N GLU A 330 -30.72 -33.83 3.44
CA GLU A 330 -31.97 -33.12 3.74
C GLU A 330 -31.82 -31.60 3.65
N ALA A 331 -32.71 -30.94 2.91
CA ALA A 331 -32.91 -29.49 3.01
C ALA A 331 -34.27 -29.21 3.67
N GLY A 332 -34.32 -28.30 4.63
CA GLY A 332 -35.48 -28.03 5.46
C GLY A 332 -35.34 -28.57 6.88
N THR A 333 -36.47 -28.90 7.50
CA THR A 333 -36.53 -29.51 8.84
C THR A 333 -37.58 -30.60 8.91
N ASP A 334 -37.16 -31.84 9.16
CA ASP A 334 -38.04 -32.92 9.60
C ASP A 334 -38.35 -32.81 11.12
N GLY A 335 -39.60 -33.09 11.51
CA GLY A 335 -40.03 -33.24 12.91
C GLY A 335 -40.10 -31.96 13.76
N LYS A 336 -39.73 -30.79 13.23
CA LYS A 336 -39.74 -29.51 13.98
C LYS A 336 -40.98 -28.65 13.75
N GLY A 337 -41.86 -29.06 12.83
CA GLY A 337 -43.09 -28.33 12.52
C GLY A 337 -42.88 -26.99 11.80
N LEU A 338 -41.69 -26.72 11.29
CA LEU A 338 -41.36 -25.52 10.52
C LEU A 338 -41.52 -25.79 9.02
N ARG A 339 -41.94 -24.77 8.26
CA ARG A 339 -42.23 -24.89 6.83
C ARG A 339 -41.08 -24.36 5.96
N VAL A 340 -40.94 -24.94 4.79
CA VAL A 340 -40.15 -24.36 3.70
C VAL A 340 -40.96 -23.21 3.08
N GLU A 341 -40.32 -22.06 2.92
CA GLU A 341 -40.91 -20.86 2.31
C GLU A 341 -40.32 -20.57 0.92
N ALA A 342 -39.04 -20.92 0.71
CA ALA A 342 -38.37 -20.85 -0.58
C ALA A 342 -37.27 -21.91 -0.73
N LEU A 343 -36.80 -22.14 -1.96
CA LEU A 343 -35.71 -23.07 -2.27
C LEU A 343 -34.84 -22.57 -3.42
N ARG A 344 -33.59 -23.03 -3.45
CA ARG A 344 -32.64 -22.88 -4.58
C ARG A 344 -31.99 -24.22 -4.88
N ILE A 345 -31.87 -24.55 -6.16
CA ILE A 345 -31.31 -25.82 -6.65
C ILE A 345 -30.37 -25.52 -7.81
N LYS A 346 -29.19 -26.13 -7.85
CA LYS A 346 -28.26 -26.03 -8.99
C LYS A 346 -27.53 -27.35 -9.24
N LEU A 347 -27.15 -27.58 -10.49
CA LEU A 347 -26.30 -28.69 -10.90
C LEU A 347 -24.82 -28.27 -10.89
N GLU A 348 -23.96 -29.17 -10.42
CA GLU A 348 -22.51 -29.00 -10.44
C GLU A 348 -21.89 -30.12 -11.27
N ASN A 349 -20.89 -29.78 -12.09
CA ASN A 349 -20.16 -30.72 -12.98
C ASN A 349 -21.05 -31.54 -13.92
N MET A 350 -22.14 -30.95 -14.41
CA MET A 350 -23.09 -31.61 -15.31
C MET A 350 -23.16 -30.91 -16.68
N PRO A 351 -22.13 -31.02 -17.54
CA PRO A 351 -22.05 -30.28 -18.80
C PRO A 351 -23.17 -30.69 -19.76
N GLY A 352 -23.80 -29.69 -20.39
CA GLY A 352 -24.89 -29.90 -21.34
C GLY A 352 -26.26 -30.12 -20.70
N TYR A 353 -26.39 -29.92 -19.39
CA TYR A 353 -27.65 -30.00 -18.65
C TYR A 353 -27.80 -28.80 -17.70
N SER A 354 -29.05 -28.44 -17.41
CA SER A 354 -29.46 -27.40 -16.45
C SER A 354 -30.65 -27.95 -15.64
N ILE A 355 -30.94 -27.37 -14.49
CA ILE A 355 -32.09 -27.74 -13.67
C ILE A 355 -33.18 -26.69 -13.78
N GLU A 356 -34.42 -27.15 -13.98
CA GLU A 356 -35.61 -26.33 -13.87
C GLU A 356 -36.46 -26.80 -12.69
N TYR A 357 -36.98 -25.86 -11.90
CA TYR A 357 -37.87 -26.16 -10.79
C TYR A 357 -38.90 -25.07 -10.56
N GLN A 358 -40.01 -25.43 -9.93
CA GLN A 358 -41.06 -24.50 -9.51
C GLN A 358 -41.69 -24.95 -8.20
N ALA A 359 -42.22 -23.98 -7.45
CA ALA A 359 -42.94 -24.19 -6.21
C ALA A 359 -44.43 -23.84 -6.37
N HIS A 360 -45.29 -24.63 -5.74
CA HIS A 360 -46.67 -24.26 -5.45
C HIS A 360 -46.71 -23.59 -4.08
N VAL A 361 -47.05 -22.31 -4.04
CA VAL A 361 -47.04 -21.50 -2.81
C VAL A 361 -48.46 -21.21 -2.35
N GLN A 362 -48.68 -21.27 -1.04
CA GLN A 362 -49.96 -20.93 -0.42
C GLN A 362 -50.51 -19.61 -0.95
N ASN A 363 -51.80 -19.61 -1.35
CA ASN A 363 -52.55 -18.47 -1.88
C ASN A 363 -52.00 -17.86 -3.19
N ILE A 364 -50.94 -18.43 -3.77
CA ILE A 364 -50.36 -17.98 -5.04
C ILE A 364 -50.59 -19.03 -6.13
N GLY A 365 -50.45 -20.31 -5.78
CA GLY A 365 -50.48 -21.40 -6.74
C GLY A 365 -49.09 -21.75 -7.27
N TRP A 366 -49.04 -22.42 -8.42
CA TRP A 366 -47.80 -22.71 -9.13
C TRP A 366 -47.15 -21.42 -9.66
N GLN A 367 -45.91 -21.18 -9.23
CA GLN A 367 -45.07 -20.13 -9.78
C GLN A 367 -44.39 -20.60 -11.08
N ASN A 368 -43.81 -19.66 -11.83
CA ASN A 368 -43.04 -19.98 -13.04
C ASN A 368 -41.84 -20.89 -12.74
N TRP A 369 -41.41 -21.67 -13.73
CA TRP A 369 -40.16 -22.41 -13.69
C TRP A 369 -38.97 -21.45 -13.56
N VAL A 370 -38.07 -21.75 -12.63
CA VAL A 370 -36.79 -21.07 -12.42
C VAL A 370 -35.64 -22.05 -12.68
N ASN A 371 -34.44 -21.51 -12.89
CA ASN A 371 -33.27 -22.26 -13.32
C ASN A 371 -32.16 -22.27 -12.25
N ASP A 372 -31.06 -22.99 -12.50
CA ASP A 372 -29.89 -23.14 -11.61
C ASP A 372 -29.62 -21.96 -10.67
N GLY A 373 -29.93 -22.13 -9.38
CA GLY A 373 -29.61 -21.20 -8.29
C GLY A 373 -30.65 -20.10 -8.05
N GLU A 374 -31.63 -19.93 -8.94
CA GLU A 374 -32.70 -18.93 -8.80
C GLU A 374 -33.71 -19.31 -7.71
N GLU A 375 -34.41 -18.33 -7.15
CA GLU A 375 -35.34 -18.60 -6.05
C GLU A 375 -36.71 -19.08 -6.55
N ALA A 376 -37.17 -20.22 -6.05
CA ALA A 376 -38.58 -20.63 -6.13
C ALA A 376 -39.21 -20.51 -4.74
N GLY A 377 -40.46 -20.05 -4.64
CA GLY A 377 -41.14 -19.78 -3.38
C GLY A 377 -41.23 -18.29 -3.05
N THR A 378 -41.24 -17.97 -1.76
CA THR A 378 -41.25 -16.60 -1.24
C THR A 378 -40.35 -16.48 -0.02
N ASP A 379 -39.25 -15.74 -0.11
CA ASP A 379 -38.48 -15.26 1.05
C ASP A 379 -39.21 -14.07 1.73
N GLY A 380 -39.31 -14.09 3.05
CA GLY A 380 -39.80 -12.97 3.88
C GLY A 380 -41.30 -12.66 3.86
N GLN A 381 -42.10 -13.33 3.02
CA GLN A 381 -43.55 -13.08 2.93
C GLN A 381 -44.39 -13.96 3.88
N GLY A 382 -43.77 -14.92 4.55
CA GLY A 382 -44.44 -15.83 5.47
C GLY A 382 -45.38 -16.84 4.83
N LEU A 383 -45.34 -17.00 3.49
CA LEU A 383 -46.11 -17.99 2.75
C LEU A 383 -45.31 -19.29 2.63
N ARG A 384 -46.01 -20.43 2.64
CA ARG A 384 -45.39 -21.76 2.64
C ARG A 384 -45.38 -22.38 1.26
N VAL A 385 -44.36 -23.18 0.99
CA VAL A 385 -44.34 -24.11 -0.14
C VAL A 385 -45.23 -25.31 0.21
N GLU A 386 -46.13 -25.67 -0.69
CA GLU A 386 -47.05 -26.80 -0.54
C GLU A 386 -46.67 -27.95 -1.49
N ALA A 387 -46.12 -27.67 -2.67
CA ALA A 387 -45.65 -28.68 -3.61
C ALA A 387 -44.47 -28.19 -4.47
N LEU A 388 -43.73 -29.14 -5.07
CA LEU A 388 -42.54 -28.91 -5.91
C LEU A 388 -42.63 -29.74 -7.20
N ARG A 389 -42.11 -29.19 -8.31
CA ARG A 389 -41.77 -29.93 -9.54
C ARG A 389 -40.36 -29.56 -9.97
N ILE A 390 -39.57 -30.57 -10.32
CA ILE A 390 -38.12 -30.44 -10.54
C ILE A 390 -37.73 -31.34 -11.71
N ARG A 391 -37.04 -30.80 -12.73
CA ARG A 391 -36.62 -31.56 -13.91
C ARG A 391 -35.25 -31.16 -14.40
N ILE A 392 -34.51 -32.12 -14.95
CA ILE A 392 -33.28 -31.86 -15.69
C ILE A 392 -33.65 -31.53 -17.13
N VAL A 393 -33.07 -30.46 -17.66
CA VAL A 393 -33.22 -30.04 -19.06
C VAL A 393 -31.87 -30.02 -19.76
N LYS A 394 -31.84 -30.36 -21.05
CA LYS A 394 -30.60 -30.30 -21.84
C LYS A 394 -30.26 -28.84 -22.15
N SER A 395 -29.06 -28.40 -21.76
CA SER A 395 -28.57 -27.04 -22.02
C SER A 395 -27.98 -26.93 -23.43
N VAL A 396 -28.34 -25.87 -24.15
CA VAL A 396 -27.79 -25.55 -25.47
C VAL A 396 -26.52 -24.71 -25.27
N PRO A 397 -25.33 -25.19 -25.69
CA PRO A 397 -24.08 -24.45 -25.50
C PRO A 397 -24.10 -23.12 -26.29
N VAL A 398 -23.66 -22.04 -25.64
CA VAL A 398 -23.56 -20.71 -26.24
C VAL A 398 -22.29 -20.63 -27.11
N ASP A 399 -22.46 -20.34 -28.39
CA ASP A 399 -21.36 -20.12 -29.35
C ASP A 399 -20.85 -18.67 -29.30
N SER A 400 -21.77 -17.70 -29.16
CA SER A 400 -21.44 -16.27 -29.07
C SER A 400 -22.47 -15.47 -28.27
N ILE A 401 -22.00 -14.40 -27.61
CA ILE A 401 -22.81 -13.35 -26.99
C ILE A 401 -22.33 -12.00 -27.51
N SER A 402 -23.24 -11.09 -27.84
CA SER A 402 -22.93 -9.69 -28.15
C SER A 402 -23.97 -8.75 -27.54
N LEU A 403 -23.57 -7.54 -27.14
CA LEU A 403 -24.48 -6.52 -26.61
C LEU A 403 -24.78 -5.44 -27.66
N ASN A 404 -25.98 -4.85 -27.57
CA ASN A 404 -26.37 -3.70 -28.38
C ASN A 404 -25.53 -2.43 -28.12
N LYS A 405 -24.86 -2.35 -26.96
CA LYS A 405 -24.00 -1.22 -26.57
C LYS A 405 -22.69 -1.72 -25.95
N GLN A 406 -21.61 -1.02 -26.23
CA GLN A 406 -20.30 -1.21 -25.56
C GLN A 406 -20.10 -0.21 -24.41
N THR A 407 -20.78 0.93 -24.47
CA THR A 407 -20.79 1.97 -23.43
C THR A 407 -22.19 2.53 -23.28
N ASP A 408 -22.56 2.92 -22.07
CA ASP A 408 -23.83 3.61 -21.80
C ASP A 408 -23.65 4.72 -20.76
N THR A 409 -24.53 5.73 -20.78
CA THR A 409 -24.54 6.79 -19.76
C THR A 409 -25.96 7.05 -19.26
N ILE A 410 -26.19 6.78 -17.98
CA ILE A 410 -27.50 6.93 -17.33
C ILE A 410 -27.39 7.88 -16.14
N ALA A 411 -28.46 8.60 -15.79
CA ALA A 411 -28.47 9.42 -14.58
C ALA A 411 -28.76 8.57 -13.33
N VAL A 412 -28.30 9.00 -12.15
CA VAL A 412 -28.72 8.40 -10.87
C VAL A 412 -30.24 8.38 -10.78
N GLY A 413 -30.82 7.22 -10.46
CA GLY A 413 -32.25 6.96 -10.38
C GLY A 413 -32.93 6.57 -11.69
N ASN A 414 -32.26 6.75 -12.83
CA ASN A 414 -32.77 6.36 -14.15
C ASN A 414 -32.31 4.95 -14.54
N SER A 415 -33.00 4.37 -15.52
CA SER A 415 -32.66 3.08 -16.11
C SER A 415 -32.61 3.11 -17.63
N ASP A 416 -31.79 2.26 -18.22
CA ASP A 416 -31.79 1.93 -19.65
C ASP A 416 -31.72 0.40 -19.82
N THR A 417 -31.97 -0.14 -21.01
CA THR A 417 -31.99 -1.58 -21.26
C THR A 417 -30.90 -1.99 -22.23
N LEU A 418 -30.05 -2.93 -21.80
CA LEU A 418 -29.11 -3.64 -22.66
C LEU A 418 -29.79 -4.89 -23.21
N SER A 419 -29.63 -5.13 -24.51
CA SER A 419 -30.07 -6.36 -25.15
C SER A 419 -28.86 -7.18 -25.58
N ALA A 420 -28.91 -8.48 -25.29
CA ALA A 420 -27.89 -9.43 -25.69
C ALA A 420 -28.40 -10.30 -26.85
N ALA A 421 -27.63 -10.39 -27.93
CA ALA A 421 -27.83 -11.37 -28.98
C ALA A 421 -26.96 -12.60 -28.68
N VAL A 422 -27.60 -13.77 -28.57
CA VAL A 422 -26.97 -15.05 -28.23
C VAL A 422 -27.12 -16.02 -29.40
N ALA A 423 -26.08 -16.79 -29.72
CA ALA A 423 -26.14 -17.85 -30.72
C ALA A 423 -25.74 -19.20 -30.10
N PRO A 424 -26.46 -20.30 -30.42
CA PRO A 424 -27.77 -20.31 -31.08
C PRO A 424 -28.85 -19.63 -30.23
N THR A 425 -29.92 -19.14 -30.85
CA THR A 425 -30.93 -18.23 -30.26
C THR A 425 -31.67 -18.77 -29.03
N ASN A 426 -31.62 -20.08 -28.80
CA ASN A 426 -32.27 -20.75 -27.66
C ASN A 426 -31.30 -21.02 -26.50
N SER A 427 -30.10 -20.41 -26.51
CA SER A 427 -29.09 -20.63 -25.46
C SER A 427 -29.32 -19.71 -24.25
N THR A 428 -29.09 -20.23 -23.06
CA THR A 428 -29.28 -19.48 -21.80
C THR A 428 -28.00 -18.73 -21.39
N PHE A 429 -28.17 -17.54 -20.82
CA PHE A 429 -27.10 -16.66 -20.34
C PHE A 429 -27.57 -15.83 -19.13
N VAL A 430 -26.65 -15.20 -18.40
CA VAL A 430 -26.91 -14.41 -17.18
C VAL A 430 -26.30 -13.02 -17.25
N TRP A 431 -26.91 -12.06 -16.55
CA TRP A 431 -26.43 -10.69 -16.40
C TRP A 431 -25.73 -10.49 -15.05
N THR A 432 -24.66 -9.70 -15.05
CA THR A 432 -23.92 -9.32 -13.84
C THR A 432 -23.47 -7.86 -13.91
N SER A 433 -23.27 -7.24 -12.75
CA SER A 433 -22.63 -5.93 -12.63
C SER A 433 -21.33 -6.06 -11.85
N SER A 434 -20.28 -5.37 -12.30
CA SER A 434 -19.02 -5.30 -11.56
C SER A 434 -19.13 -4.54 -10.23
N ASP A 435 -20.11 -3.63 -10.12
CA ASP A 435 -20.42 -2.90 -8.88
C ASP A 435 -21.91 -2.53 -8.88
N SER A 436 -22.72 -3.38 -8.24
CA SER A 436 -24.16 -3.18 -8.11
C SER A 436 -24.54 -2.01 -7.20
N SER A 437 -23.58 -1.38 -6.49
CA SER A 437 -23.84 -0.13 -5.75
C SER A 437 -23.76 1.12 -6.65
N ILE A 438 -23.13 0.99 -7.83
CA ILE A 438 -23.06 2.04 -8.85
C ILE A 438 -24.17 1.84 -9.88
N ALA A 439 -24.25 0.66 -10.51
CA ALA A 439 -25.32 0.31 -11.44
C ALA A 439 -25.74 -1.15 -11.28
N SER A 440 -27.03 -1.42 -11.10
CA SER A 440 -27.59 -2.78 -11.06
C SER A 440 -28.15 -3.18 -12.42
N VAL A 441 -28.26 -4.48 -12.69
CA VAL A 441 -28.89 -5.05 -13.89
C VAL A 441 -29.82 -6.19 -13.47
N ASP A 442 -31.01 -6.27 -14.06
CA ASP A 442 -31.94 -7.38 -13.84
C ASP A 442 -31.86 -8.45 -14.94
N ALA A 443 -32.62 -9.54 -14.79
CA ALA A 443 -32.63 -10.65 -15.74
C ALA A 443 -33.07 -10.26 -17.17
N SER A 444 -33.78 -9.14 -17.34
CA SER A 444 -34.20 -8.62 -18.66
C SER A 444 -33.12 -7.77 -19.34
N GLY A 445 -32.01 -7.48 -18.65
CA GLY A 445 -30.98 -6.56 -19.11
C GLY A 445 -31.27 -5.10 -18.80
N LYS A 446 -32.28 -4.79 -17.97
CA LYS A 446 -32.56 -3.43 -17.53
C LYS A 446 -31.52 -2.99 -16.49
N VAL A 447 -30.73 -2.00 -16.85
CA VAL A 447 -29.68 -1.40 -16.03
C VAL A 447 -30.22 -0.17 -15.30
N THR A 448 -30.09 -0.10 -13.97
CA THR A 448 -30.51 1.05 -13.16
C THR A 448 -29.30 1.72 -12.50
N GLY A 449 -29.17 3.04 -12.66
CA GLY A 449 -28.10 3.83 -12.06
C GLY A 449 -28.41 4.15 -10.60
N ILE A 450 -27.57 3.71 -9.67
CA ILE A 450 -27.78 3.85 -8.21
C ILE A 450 -26.93 4.97 -7.63
N LYS A 451 -25.65 5.05 -8.02
CA LYS A 451 -24.69 6.04 -7.51
C LYS A 451 -23.75 6.49 -8.62
N ALA A 452 -23.31 7.75 -8.58
CA ALA A 452 -22.32 8.24 -9.54
C ALA A 452 -21.04 7.39 -9.53
N GLY A 453 -20.59 7.03 -10.73
CA GLY A 453 -19.44 6.15 -10.93
C GLY A 453 -19.53 5.39 -12.24
N THR A 454 -18.66 4.41 -12.43
CA THR A 454 -18.66 3.53 -13.60
C THR A 454 -18.75 2.07 -13.16
N ALA A 455 -19.65 1.30 -13.75
CA ALA A 455 -19.77 -0.14 -13.54
C ALA A 455 -19.83 -0.86 -14.90
N THR A 456 -19.27 -2.06 -14.97
CA THR A 456 -19.35 -2.90 -16.17
C THR A 456 -20.49 -3.88 -16.03
N ILE A 457 -21.45 -3.83 -16.96
CA ILE A 457 -22.54 -4.78 -17.06
C ILE A 457 -22.17 -5.87 -18.05
N THR A 458 -22.24 -7.14 -17.64
CA THR A 458 -21.76 -8.27 -18.44
C THR A 458 -22.86 -9.32 -18.61
N ALA A 459 -23.17 -9.68 -19.86
CA ALA A 459 -23.90 -10.89 -20.21
C ALA A 459 -22.91 -12.05 -20.39
N SER A 460 -23.13 -13.17 -19.70
CA SER A 460 -22.23 -14.33 -19.70
C SER A 460 -22.99 -15.63 -19.93
N SER A 461 -22.43 -16.57 -20.69
CA SER A 461 -22.95 -17.95 -20.74
C SER A 461 -22.94 -18.56 -19.34
N LEU A 462 -23.80 -19.55 -19.09
CA LEU A 462 -23.87 -20.21 -17.77
C LEU A 462 -22.54 -20.84 -17.33
N ASP A 463 -21.72 -21.29 -18.29
CA ASP A 463 -20.37 -21.81 -18.03
C ASP A 463 -19.28 -20.73 -17.95
N GLY A 464 -19.65 -19.46 -18.11
CA GLY A 464 -18.77 -18.29 -18.05
C GLY A 464 -17.80 -18.13 -19.23
N LYS A 465 -17.81 -19.02 -20.23
CA LYS A 465 -16.81 -19.03 -21.30
C LYS A 465 -17.06 -18.02 -22.41
N LYS A 466 -18.29 -17.54 -22.57
CA LYS A 466 -18.67 -16.51 -23.55
C LYS A 466 -19.25 -15.33 -22.81
N THR A 467 -18.70 -14.15 -23.06
CA THR A 467 -19.13 -12.92 -22.38
C THR A 467 -19.21 -11.76 -23.36
N ALA A 468 -20.14 -10.84 -23.13
CA ALA A 468 -20.15 -9.53 -23.74
C ALA A 468 -20.49 -8.48 -22.68
N SER A 469 -19.83 -7.33 -22.74
CA SER A 469 -19.88 -6.35 -21.66
C SER A 469 -20.06 -4.92 -22.17
N CYS A 470 -20.70 -4.11 -21.33
CA CYS A 470 -20.98 -2.70 -21.55
C CYS A 470 -20.47 -1.89 -20.35
N SER A 471 -19.67 -0.86 -20.61
CA SER A 471 -19.22 0.08 -19.57
C SER A 471 -20.27 1.16 -19.35
N VAL A 472 -20.97 1.11 -18.22
CA VAL A 472 -22.05 2.03 -17.86
C VAL A 472 -21.52 3.12 -16.93
N THR A 473 -21.64 4.37 -17.36
CA THR A 473 -21.34 5.55 -16.54
C THR A 473 -22.63 6.08 -15.93
N VAL A 474 -22.72 6.09 -14.61
CA VAL A 474 -23.83 6.70 -13.88
C VAL A 474 -23.45 8.14 -13.56
N ALA A 475 -24.14 9.09 -14.19
CA ALA A 475 -23.94 10.51 -13.98
C ALA A 475 -24.83 11.02 -12.83
N ASP A 476 -24.23 11.68 -11.84
CA ASP A 476 -24.98 12.47 -10.86
C ASP A 476 -25.29 13.84 -11.46
N LYS A 477 -26.55 14.00 -11.88
CA LYS A 477 -27.13 15.25 -12.41
C LYS A 477 -27.92 16.02 -11.36
N THR A 478 -27.61 15.82 -10.07
CA THR A 478 -28.18 16.66 -9.01
C THR A 478 -27.71 18.10 -9.20
N VAL A 479 -28.65 19.03 -9.35
CA VAL A 479 -28.35 20.45 -9.57
C VAL A 479 -27.73 21.04 -8.30
N VAL A 480 -26.60 21.71 -8.46
CA VAL A 480 -25.91 22.45 -7.40
C VAL A 480 -26.20 23.93 -7.59
N THR A 481 -26.58 24.59 -6.50
CA THR A 481 -26.87 26.02 -6.47
C THR A 481 -26.03 26.70 -5.40
N PHE A 482 -25.53 27.89 -5.70
CA PHE A 482 -24.85 28.75 -4.73
C PHE A 482 -25.71 29.99 -4.54
N LYS A 483 -25.95 30.37 -3.29
CA LYS A 483 -26.81 31.53 -3.01
C LYS A 483 -26.15 32.85 -3.40
N ASP A 484 -24.83 32.91 -3.22
CA ASP A 484 -24.04 34.08 -3.56
C ASP A 484 -23.53 33.96 -5.02
N PRO A 485 -23.84 34.95 -5.89
CA PRO A 485 -23.46 34.90 -7.30
C PRO A 485 -21.95 35.01 -7.52
N VAL A 486 -21.20 35.64 -6.61
CA VAL A 486 -19.74 35.73 -6.68
C VAL A 486 -19.14 34.37 -6.34
N LEU A 487 -19.67 33.68 -5.34
CA LEU A 487 -19.29 32.30 -5.04
C LEU A 487 -19.58 31.37 -6.24
N GLU A 488 -20.77 31.47 -6.84
CA GLU A 488 -21.10 30.72 -8.05
C GLU A 488 -20.10 31.02 -9.18
N GLN A 489 -19.78 32.29 -9.41
CA GLN A 489 -18.85 32.71 -10.46
C GLN A 489 -17.43 32.16 -10.22
N ALA A 490 -16.97 32.14 -8.97
CA ALA A 490 -15.68 31.54 -8.60
C ALA A 490 -15.66 30.04 -8.90
N VAL A 491 -16.73 29.33 -8.54
CA VAL A 491 -16.90 27.90 -8.83
C VAL A 491 -16.91 27.65 -10.35
N ARG A 492 -17.68 28.43 -11.11
CA ARG A 492 -17.76 28.34 -12.57
C ARG A 492 -16.42 28.56 -13.25
N LYS A 493 -15.65 29.54 -12.77
CA LYS A 493 -14.30 29.83 -13.27
C LYS A 493 -13.37 28.64 -13.04
N GLU A 494 -13.41 28.04 -11.85
CA GLU A 494 -12.56 26.90 -11.49
C GLU A 494 -12.79 25.68 -12.41
N ILE A 495 -14.04 25.44 -12.82
CA ILE A 495 -14.39 24.31 -13.70
C ILE A 495 -14.45 24.67 -15.19
N ASN A 496 -14.10 25.91 -15.56
CA ASN A 496 -14.21 26.43 -16.94
C ASN A 496 -15.63 26.29 -17.55
N LYS A 497 -16.69 26.59 -16.78
CA LYS A 497 -18.10 26.48 -17.20
C LYS A 497 -18.87 27.78 -17.01
N THR A 498 -18.89 28.62 -18.03
CA THR A 498 -19.43 29.99 -17.96
C THR A 498 -20.95 30.08 -17.91
N THR A 499 -21.69 29.10 -18.46
CA THR A 499 -23.16 29.10 -18.52
C THR A 499 -23.75 27.70 -18.24
N GLY A 500 -25.08 27.62 -18.12
CA GLY A 500 -25.81 26.36 -17.89
C GLY A 500 -25.87 25.93 -16.42
N GLN A 501 -26.68 24.91 -16.13
CA GLN A 501 -26.82 24.35 -14.78
C GLN A 501 -25.51 23.72 -14.30
N LEU A 502 -25.19 23.89 -13.02
CA LEU A 502 -24.11 23.18 -12.33
C LEU A 502 -24.66 21.90 -11.72
N TYR A 503 -23.91 20.82 -11.84
CA TYR A 503 -24.23 19.52 -11.26
C TYR A 503 -23.16 19.10 -10.26
N ASN A 504 -23.49 18.15 -9.38
CA ASN A 504 -22.52 17.61 -8.42
C ASN A 504 -21.25 17.06 -9.11
N THR A 505 -21.40 16.46 -10.30
CA THR A 505 -20.29 15.99 -11.15
C THR A 505 -19.40 17.09 -11.71
N ASP A 506 -19.89 18.33 -11.78
CA ASP A 506 -19.05 19.47 -12.17
C ASP A 506 -18.18 19.90 -10.99
N VAL A 507 -18.78 20.02 -9.80
CA VAL A 507 -18.13 20.63 -8.63
C VAL A 507 -17.29 19.65 -7.81
N ASN A 508 -17.52 18.34 -7.94
CA ASN A 508 -16.77 17.32 -7.20
C ASN A 508 -15.27 17.26 -7.55
N LYS A 509 -14.87 17.87 -8.67
CA LYS A 509 -13.45 17.96 -9.09
C LYS A 509 -12.71 19.11 -8.41
N ILE A 510 -13.43 20.04 -7.78
CA ILE A 510 -12.85 21.21 -7.14
C ILE A 510 -12.17 20.78 -5.83
N THR A 511 -10.86 20.97 -5.77
CA THR A 511 -10.05 20.68 -4.57
C THR A 511 -9.46 21.94 -3.95
N SER A 512 -9.56 23.06 -4.64
CA SER A 512 -8.99 24.34 -4.27
C SER A 512 -9.91 25.42 -4.80
N LEU A 513 -10.29 26.38 -3.96
CA LEU A 513 -11.10 27.51 -4.38
C LEU A 513 -10.54 28.79 -3.75
N GLY A 514 -10.06 29.67 -4.62
CA GLY A 514 -9.60 31.01 -4.24
C GLY A 514 -10.60 32.04 -4.74
N ILE A 515 -11.05 32.90 -3.84
CA ILE A 515 -11.94 34.00 -4.17
C ILE A 515 -11.09 35.26 -4.24
N ILE A 516 -11.22 35.98 -5.35
CA ILE A 516 -10.30 37.05 -5.76
C ILE A 516 -10.43 38.23 -4.79
N LYS A 517 -9.31 38.91 -4.56
CA LYS A 517 -9.25 40.19 -3.87
C LYS A 517 -10.25 41.18 -4.49
N ASP A 518 -10.95 41.95 -3.64
CA ASP A 518 -11.92 42.99 -4.01
C ASP A 518 -13.33 42.50 -4.46
N THR A 519 -13.67 41.21 -4.30
CA THR A 519 -15.04 40.72 -4.49
C THR A 519 -15.74 40.42 -3.17
N VAL A 520 -16.84 41.12 -2.88
CA VAL A 520 -17.60 40.93 -1.64
C VAL A 520 -18.51 39.70 -1.77
N ILE A 521 -18.28 38.70 -0.92
CA ILE A 521 -19.19 37.59 -0.69
C ILE A 521 -20.03 37.86 0.55
N ASN A 522 -21.31 37.56 0.46
CA ASN A 522 -22.28 37.74 1.54
C ASN A 522 -22.79 36.42 2.11
N SER A 523 -22.65 35.30 1.39
CA SER A 523 -23.08 33.98 1.86
C SER A 523 -22.21 32.86 1.31
N LEU A 524 -21.97 31.85 2.14
CA LEU A 524 -21.30 30.61 1.73
C LEU A 524 -22.28 29.46 1.43
N ASP A 525 -23.60 29.72 1.44
CA ASP A 525 -24.61 28.69 1.18
C ASP A 525 -24.39 28.06 -0.20
N GLY A 526 -24.24 26.73 -0.22
CA GLY A 526 -23.91 25.94 -1.40
C GLY A 526 -22.45 25.46 -1.42
N ILE A 527 -21.54 26.09 -0.66
CA ILE A 527 -20.13 25.66 -0.60
C ILE A 527 -19.97 24.26 0.00
N GLU A 528 -20.92 23.81 0.83
CA GLU A 528 -20.91 22.47 1.44
C GLU A 528 -21.00 21.35 0.39
N GLN A 529 -21.40 21.67 -0.85
CA GLN A 529 -21.44 20.73 -1.97
C GLN A 529 -20.03 20.45 -2.54
N LEU A 530 -19.03 21.27 -2.21
CA LEU A 530 -17.64 21.11 -2.61
C LEU A 530 -16.91 20.08 -1.71
N SER A 531 -17.47 18.87 -1.59
CA SER A 531 -17.04 17.84 -0.62
C SER A 531 -15.56 17.42 -0.73
N ASN A 532 -14.91 17.64 -1.87
CA ASN A 532 -13.49 17.33 -2.10
C ASN A 532 -12.54 18.52 -1.88
N LEU A 533 -13.06 19.66 -1.42
CA LEU A 533 -12.29 20.88 -1.20
C LEU A 533 -11.24 20.69 -0.10
N LYS A 534 -9.99 21.04 -0.41
CA LYS A 534 -8.83 20.96 0.50
C LYS A 534 -8.27 22.33 0.86
N GLN A 535 -8.47 23.32 0.00
CA GLN A 535 -7.94 24.66 0.18
C GLN A 535 -9.03 25.67 -0.14
N LEU A 536 -9.27 26.58 0.79
CA LEU A 536 -10.27 27.64 0.65
C LEU A 536 -9.64 28.96 1.10
N TRP A 537 -9.57 29.90 0.17
CA TRP A 537 -9.18 31.28 0.49
C TRP A 537 -10.36 32.21 0.23
N LEU A 538 -10.88 32.75 1.33
CA LEU A 538 -11.89 33.79 1.36
C LEU A 538 -11.17 35.08 1.75
N ASN A 539 -11.06 36.01 0.81
CA ASN A 539 -10.49 37.33 1.07
C ASN A 539 -11.60 38.38 0.95
N TYR A 540 -11.67 39.32 1.89
CA TYR A 540 -12.45 40.56 1.83
C TYR A 540 -13.96 40.37 1.57
N GLY A 541 -14.64 39.60 2.43
CA GLY A 541 -16.10 39.41 2.40
C GLY A 541 -16.81 39.91 3.66
N ASN A 542 -18.13 40.04 3.58
CA ASN A 542 -19.03 40.29 4.73
C ASN A 542 -19.60 38.97 5.29
N VAL A 543 -18.91 37.86 5.06
CA VAL A 543 -19.36 36.54 5.51
C VAL A 543 -19.20 36.44 7.02
N THR A 544 -20.33 36.39 7.72
CA THR A 544 -20.36 36.18 9.17
C THR A 544 -20.73 34.74 9.55
N ASP A 545 -21.47 34.04 8.69
CA ASP A 545 -21.88 32.65 8.92
C ASP A 545 -20.95 31.65 8.21
N LEU A 546 -20.18 30.91 9.00
CA LEU A 546 -19.30 29.84 8.55
C LEU A 546 -19.92 28.44 8.64
N THR A 547 -21.20 28.32 9.01
CA THR A 547 -21.90 27.03 9.09
C THR A 547 -21.77 26.20 7.81
N PRO A 548 -21.87 26.76 6.59
CA PRO A 548 -21.71 26.00 5.35
C PRO A 548 -20.36 25.27 5.23
N ILE A 549 -19.25 25.85 5.70
CA ILE A 549 -17.93 25.21 5.59
C ILE A 549 -17.70 24.11 6.63
N SER A 550 -18.53 24.00 7.67
CA SER A 550 -18.37 23.02 8.76
C SER A 550 -18.41 21.54 8.31
N LYS A 551 -19.00 21.27 7.13
CA LYS A 551 -19.09 19.92 6.53
C LYS A 551 -17.89 19.55 5.67
N LEU A 552 -16.98 20.49 5.39
CA LEU A 552 -15.84 20.31 4.50
C LEU A 552 -14.66 19.63 5.23
N SER A 553 -14.86 18.40 5.71
CA SER A 553 -13.88 17.68 6.54
C SER A 553 -12.52 17.41 5.85
N ASN A 554 -12.45 17.52 4.52
CA ASN A 554 -11.22 17.38 3.74
C ASN A 554 -10.35 18.66 3.72
N LEU A 555 -10.84 19.77 4.29
CA LEU A 555 -10.16 21.05 4.28
C LEU A 555 -8.87 21.01 5.12
N LYS A 556 -7.78 21.48 4.52
CA LYS A 556 -6.43 21.55 5.10
C LYS A 556 -5.91 22.97 5.25
N ILE A 557 -6.32 23.84 4.33
CA ILE A 557 -5.94 25.25 4.33
C ILE A 557 -7.22 26.06 4.28
N LEU A 558 -7.37 26.95 5.26
CA LEU A 558 -8.46 27.90 5.35
C LEU A 558 -7.90 29.29 5.60
N SER A 559 -8.27 30.24 4.74
CA SER A 559 -8.02 31.65 4.95
C SER A 559 -9.35 32.40 4.93
N LEU A 560 -9.60 33.19 5.97
CA LEU A 560 -10.80 33.97 6.23
C LEU A 560 -10.40 35.41 6.58
N ASN A 561 -9.79 36.12 5.64
CA ASN A 561 -9.34 37.48 5.88
C ASN A 561 -10.49 38.44 5.53
N GLY A 562 -10.93 39.30 6.46
CA GLY A 562 -12.02 40.26 6.19
C GLY A 562 -12.39 41.14 7.38
N ASP A 563 -13.03 42.29 7.14
CA ASP A 563 -13.20 43.36 8.15
C ASP A 563 -14.44 43.21 9.07
N THR A 564 -15.06 42.04 9.16
CA THR A 564 -16.29 41.83 9.94
C THR A 564 -16.08 40.83 11.08
N ASP A 565 -16.72 41.07 12.23
CA ASP A 565 -16.73 40.13 13.35
C ASP A 565 -17.33 38.79 12.89
N ILE A 566 -16.51 37.75 12.92
CA ILE A 566 -16.83 36.43 12.38
C ILE A 566 -16.89 35.41 13.51
N ASP A 567 -18.00 34.67 13.59
CA ASP A 567 -18.09 33.53 14.50
C ASP A 567 -17.35 32.33 13.88
N ILE A 568 -16.17 32.04 14.42
CA ILE A 568 -15.37 30.90 14.01
C ILE A 568 -15.79 29.58 14.67
N SER A 569 -16.82 29.55 15.52
CA SER A 569 -17.29 28.30 16.15
C SER A 569 -17.58 27.14 15.16
N PRO A 570 -18.08 27.37 13.93
CA PRO A 570 -18.38 26.29 12.99
C PRO A 570 -17.16 25.53 12.45
N ILE A 571 -15.95 26.10 12.54
CA ILE A 571 -14.73 25.43 12.02
C ILE A 571 -14.23 24.31 12.94
N GLY A 572 -14.84 24.13 14.12
CA GLY A 572 -14.37 23.18 15.13
C GLY A 572 -14.39 21.70 14.71
N ASN A 573 -15.12 21.36 13.64
CA ASN A 573 -15.13 20.01 13.06
C ASN A 573 -14.06 19.82 11.96
N LEU A 574 -13.36 20.88 11.56
CA LEU A 574 -12.35 20.86 10.51
C LEU A 574 -10.98 20.45 11.09
N THR A 575 -10.94 19.30 11.76
CA THR A 575 -9.75 18.82 12.50
C THR A 575 -8.57 18.47 11.59
N ASN A 576 -8.78 18.37 10.27
CA ASN A 576 -7.72 18.18 9.27
C ASN A 576 -7.02 19.48 8.85
N LEU A 577 -7.43 20.64 9.38
CA LEU A 577 -6.76 21.91 9.12
C LEU A 577 -5.30 21.85 9.60
N ASN A 578 -4.41 22.19 8.68
CA ASN A 578 -2.97 22.35 8.91
C ASN A 578 -2.58 23.84 8.90
N GLN A 579 -3.27 24.65 8.09
CA GLN A 579 -3.06 26.09 8.01
C GLN A 579 -4.38 26.81 8.19
N LEU A 580 -4.39 27.75 9.13
CA LEU A 580 -5.51 28.64 9.39
C LEU A 580 -5.02 30.08 9.40
N ASP A 581 -5.54 30.87 8.48
CA ASP A 581 -5.38 32.32 8.45
C ASP A 581 -6.72 32.98 8.73
N ILE A 582 -6.82 33.65 9.86
CA ILE A 582 -7.99 34.39 10.31
C ILE A 582 -7.55 35.79 10.74
N GLY A 583 -6.58 36.36 10.02
CA GLY A 583 -6.08 37.71 10.24
C GLY A 583 -7.11 38.77 9.86
N GLU A 584 -7.09 39.89 10.57
CA GLU A 584 -7.93 41.07 10.36
C GLU A 584 -9.44 40.83 10.56
N SER A 585 -9.85 39.67 11.09
CA SER A 585 -11.23 39.19 11.18
C SER A 585 -12.06 39.68 12.37
N LYS A 586 -11.57 40.67 13.13
CA LYS A 586 -12.20 41.23 14.36
C LYS A 586 -12.64 40.18 15.40
N ILE A 587 -12.06 38.98 15.38
CA ILE A 587 -12.44 37.86 16.24
C ILE A 587 -12.18 38.21 17.70
N SER A 588 -13.14 37.86 18.55
CA SER A 588 -13.02 38.01 20.01
C SER A 588 -12.85 36.68 20.75
N ASN A 589 -13.38 35.58 20.21
CA ASN A 589 -13.39 34.27 20.84
C ASN A 589 -12.68 33.23 19.97
N ILE A 590 -11.60 32.66 20.48
CA ILE A 590 -10.78 31.64 19.81
C ILE A 590 -10.84 30.26 20.47
N ASN A 591 -11.83 30.00 21.33
CA ASN A 591 -11.95 28.72 22.06
C ASN A 591 -12.06 27.50 21.13
N VAL A 592 -12.58 27.69 19.92
CA VAL A 592 -12.68 26.64 18.91
C VAL A 592 -11.31 26.06 18.52
N LEU A 593 -10.23 26.85 18.64
CA LEU A 593 -8.88 26.43 18.28
C LEU A 593 -8.40 25.24 19.12
N ASN A 594 -8.94 25.04 20.33
CA ASN A 594 -8.65 23.86 21.17
C ASN A 594 -8.97 22.50 20.51
N LYS A 595 -9.75 22.51 19.44
CA LYS A 595 -10.11 21.30 18.67
C LYS A 595 -9.20 21.07 17.46
N LEU A 596 -8.38 22.04 17.08
CA LEU A 596 -7.62 22.06 15.82
C LEU A 596 -6.14 21.69 16.04
N ASN A 597 -5.89 20.58 16.73
CA ASN A 597 -4.55 20.19 17.18
C ASN A 597 -3.56 19.85 16.04
N ASN A 598 -4.03 19.71 14.80
CA ASN A 598 -3.20 19.45 13.61
C ASN A 598 -2.65 20.73 12.96
N LEU A 599 -3.01 21.91 13.48
CA LEU A 599 -2.49 23.18 12.97
C LEU A 599 -0.96 23.26 13.11
N ASN A 600 -0.34 23.65 12.01
CA ASN A 600 1.08 23.92 11.89
C ASN A 600 1.35 25.42 11.65
N TYR A 601 0.41 26.09 10.95
CA TYR A 601 0.45 27.50 10.64
C TYR A 601 -0.82 28.18 11.18
N LEU A 602 -0.63 29.20 12.01
CA LEU A 602 -1.73 30.02 12.52
C LEU A 602 -1.40 31.51 12.37
N ILE A 603 -2.30 32.23 11.71
CA ILE A 603 -2.24 33.69 11.54
C ILE A 603 -3.50 34.29 12.18
N LEU A 604 -3.27 35.18 13.15
CA LEU A 604 -4.27 35.90 13.94
C LEU A 604 -4.10 37.42 13.86
N ASP A 605 -3.17 37.91 13.04
CA ASP A 605 -2.75 39.32 13.01
C ASP A 605 -3.94 40.29 12.99
N LYS A 606 -3.83 41.40 13.72
CA LYS A 606 -4.82 42.49 13.82
C LYS A 606 -6.20 42.11 14.38
N ASN A 607 -6.33 40.99 15.09
CA ASN A 607 -7.52 40.69 15.89
C ASN A 607 -7.42 41.35 17.27
N THR A 608 -7.67 42.66 17.36
CA THR A 608 -7.52 43.45 18.59
C THR A 608 -8.54 43.11 19.69
N SER A 609 -9.60 42.38 19.36
CA SER A 609 -10.71 42.04 20.25
C SER A 609 -10.48 40.76 21.05
N ILE A 610 -9.44 39.98 20.76
CA ILE A 610 -9.11 38.75 21.48
C ILE A 610 -8.65 39.11 22.89
N LYS A 611 -9.31 38.52 23.89
CA LYS A 611 -8.97 38.73 25.31
C LYS A 611 -8.29 37.51 25.94
N ASP A 612 -8.61 36.32 25.46
CA ASP A 612 -8.12 35.06 26.02
C ASP A 612 -7.36 34.26 24.95
N PHE A 613 -6.05 34.14 25.18
CA PHE A 613 -5.15 33.35 24.34
C PHE A 613 -4.86 31.94 24.89
N SER A 614 -5.48 31.57 26.02
CA SER A 614 -5.34 30.22 26.60
C SER A 614 -5.64 29.07 25.63
N PRO A 615 -6.56 29.20 24.64
CA PRO A 615 -6.81 28.12 23.68
C PRO A 615 -5.60 27.76 22.81
N LEU A 616 -4.63 28.67 22.65
CA LEU A 616 -3.41 28.36 21.91
C LEU A 616 -2.60 27.24 22.58
N GLY A 617 -2.73 27.02 23.89
CA GLY A 617 -1.93 26.04 24.63
C GLY A 617 -2.13 24.57 24.23
N SER A 618 -3.18 24.28 23.46
CA SER A 618 -3.45 22.97 22.85
C SER A 618 -2.66 22.72 21.55
N LEU A 619 -2.24 23.79 20.86
CA LEU A 619 -1.69 23.76 19.50
C LEU A 619 -0.19 23.45 19.47
N THR A 620 0.20 22.33 20.06
CA THR A 620 1.62 21.94 20.25
C THR A 620 2.37 21.59 18.95
N ASN A 621 1.66 21.43 17.84
CA ASN A 621 2.22 21.16 16.50
C ASN A 621 2.57 22.41 15.69
N LEU A 622 2.30 23.62 16.22
CA LEU A 622 2.61 24.87 15.52
C LEU A 622 4.10 25.02 15.25
N THR A 623 4.42 25.37 14.01
CA THR A 623 5.74 25.82 13.57
C THR A 623 5.76 27.31 13.27
N LEU A 624 4.61 27.89 12.92
CA LEU A 624 4.45 29.31 12.64
C LEU A 624 3.24 29.88 13.40
N LEU A 625 3.50 30.95 14.15
CA LEU A 625 2.47 31.77 14.79
C LEU A 625 2.68 33.24 14.43
N GLN A 626 1.65 33.86 13.86
CA GLN A 626 1.56 35.31 13.67
C GLN A 626 0.35 35.82 14.46
N ALA A 627 0.58 36.73 15.40
CA ALA A 627 -0.47 37.37 16.20
C ALA A 627 -0.04 38.80 16.59
N SER A 628 0.45 39.56 15.61
CA SER A 628 0.80 40.97 15.74
C SER A 628 -0.44 41.84 15.81
N TYR A 629 -0.44 42.92 16.60
CA TYR A 629 -1.60 43.80 16.80
C TYR A 629 -2.84 43.07 17.35
N CYS A 630 -2.68 42.06 18.21
CA CYS A 630 -3.79 41.29 18.79
C CYS A 630 -4.03 41.57 20.28
N ASN A 631 -3.35 42.58 20.84
CA ASN A 631 -3.40 42.91 22.26
C ASN A 631 -2.87 41.77 23.18
N PHE A 632 -2.09 40.84 22.64
CA PHE A 632 -1.53 39.68 23.33
C PHE A 632 -0.53 40.14 24.41
N SER A 633 -0.58 39.55 25.61
CA SER A 633 0.30 39.95 26.74
C SER A 633 0.90 38.76 27.47
N ASP A 634 0.08 37.76 27.80
CA ASP A 634 0.51 36.55 28.52
C ASP A 634 0.87 35.42 27.57
N LEU A 635 2.18 35.18 27.39
CA LEU A 635 2.67 34.11 26.51
C LEU A 635 2.65 32.70 27.14
N THR A 636 2.11 32.52 28.35
CA THR A 636 2.01 31.20 29.01
C THR A 636 1.49 30.08 28.10
N PRO A 637 0.47 30.30 27.23
CA PRO A 637 0.00 29.27 26.30
C PRO A 637 1.08 28.73 25.36
N LEU A 638 2.13 29.51 25.07
CA LEU A 638 3.20 29.11 24.15
C LEU A 638 4.26 28.21 24.80
N ALA A 639 4.24 28.04 26.13
CA ALA A 639 5.30 27.34 26.88
C ALA A 639 5.57 25.90 26.43
N LYS A 640 4.59 25.24 25.81
CA LYS A 640 4.69 23.84 25.34
C LYS A 640 5.04 23.71 23.86
N MET A 641 5.10 24.81 23.10
CA MET A 641 5.22 24.79 21.64
C MET A 641 6.68 24.68 21.16
N LYS A 642 7.30 23.52 21.40
CA LYS A 642 8.72 23.26 21.07
C LYS A 642 9.03 23.25 19.57
N ASN A 643 8.01 23.12 18.73
CA ASN A 643 8.14 23.03 17.27
C ASN A 643 8.13 24.41 16.58
N LEU A 644 7.91 25.50 17.32
CA LEU A 644 7.92 26.85 16.76
C LEU A 644 9.26 27.13 16.08
N SER A 645 9.17 27.53 14.83
CA SER A 645 10.27 27.98 13.98
C SER A 645 10.16 29.48 13.68
N ARG A 646 8.93 30.00 13.56
CA ARG A 646 8.67 31.42 13.30
C ARG A 646 7.59 31.97 14.22
N VAL A 647 7.89 33.08 14.89
CA VAL A 647 6.95 33.77 15.77
C VAL A 647 6.97 35.27 15.46
N SER A 648 5.81 35.83 15.14
CA SER A 648 5.62 37.28 14.96
C SER A 648 4.51 37.79 15.87
N LEU A 649 4.88 38.61 16.85
CA LEU A 649 3.99 39.19 17.87
C LEU A 649 4.23 40.69 18.02
N ASN A 650 4.44 41.41 16.91
CA ASN A 650 4.70 42.85 16.96
C ASN A 650 3.50 43.64 17.53
N TYR A 651 3.78 44.79 18.13
CA TYR A 651 2.77 45.76 18.56
C TYR A 651 1.68 45.14 19.44
N ASN A 652 2.13 44.48 20.51
CA ASN A 652 1.31 43.83 21.51
C ASN A 652 1.62 44.41 22.90
N ASN A 653 1.19 43.76 23.98
CA ASN A 653 1.42 44.17 25.37
C ASN A 653 2.33 43.20 26.13
N ILE A 654 3.25 42.54 25.43
CA ILE A 654 4.12 41.50 26.02
C ILE A 654 5.18 42.15 26.90
N THR A 655 5.30 41.67 28.13
CA THR A 655 6.36 42.09 29.09
C THR A 655 7.39 41.00 29.33
N SER A 656 7.01 39.73 29.20
CA SER A 656 7.89 38.58 29.44
C SER A 656 7.82 37.57 28.29
N ILE A 657 9.00 37.10 27.89
CA ILE A 657 9.17 36.05 26.87
C ILE A 657 9.66 34.72 27.45
N GLU A 658 9.63 34.57 28.77
CA GLU A 658 10.02 33.34 29.49
C GLU A 658 9.38 32.06 28.92
N PRO A 659 8.09 32.05 28.51
CA PRO A 659 7.47 30.88 27.89
C PRO A 659 8.16 30.40 26.59
N LEU A 660 8.88 31.28 25.88
CA LEU A 660 9.55 30.93 24.62
C LEU A 660 10.89 30.23 24.82
N LYS A 661 11.44 30.15 26.05
CA LYS A 661 12.79 29.61 26.32
C LYS A 661 13.02 28.18 25.80
N SER A 662 11.95 27.39 25.68
CA SER A 662 12.01 25.98 25.26
C SER A 662 11.78 25.79 23.76
N SER A 663 11.48 26.86 23.01
CA SER A 663 11.23 26.84 21.57
C SER A 663 12.54 26.88 20.78
N THR A 664 13.44 25.93 21.04
CA THR A 664 14.81 25.91 20.52
C THR A 664 14.92 25.75 19.00
N ASN A 665 13.81 25.47 18.31
CA ASN A 665 13.72 25.40 16.85
C ASN A 665 13.45 26.77 16.19
N LEU A 666 13.30 27.83 16.99
CA LEU A 666 13.08 29.18 16.48
C LEU A 666 14.24 29.64 15.58
N VAL A 667 13.86 30.11 14.40
CA VAL A 667 14.72 30.70 13.36
C VAL A 667 14.44 32.19 13.25
N ASP A 668 13.16 32.57 13.27
CA ASP A 668 12.72 33.97 13.17
C ASP A 668 11.86 34.35 14.38
N LEU A 669 12.30 35.36 15.15
CA LEU A 669 11.59 35.86 16.32
C LEU A 669 11.37 37.38 16.21
N VAL A 670 10.12 37.78 16.04
CA VAL A 670 9.74 39.16 15.73
C VAL A 670 8.78 39.68 16.81
N LEU A 671 9.26 40.63 17.62
CA LEU A 671 8.65 41.08 18.88
C LEU A 671 8.68 42.61 19.03
N SER A 672 8.81 43.37 17.94
CA SER A 672 8.92 44.83 18.00
C SER A 672 7.66 45.48 18.56
N GLY A 673 7.79 46.63 19.23
CA GLY A 673 6.65 47.39 19.73
C GLY A 673 5.93 46.72 20.91
N ASN A 674 6.68 46.11 21.81
CA ASN A 674 6.16 45.49 23.04
C ASN A 674 6.71 46.24 24.28
N LYS A 675 6.60 45.63 25.45
CA LYS A 675 7.09 46.18 26.74
C LYS A 675 8.15 45.25 27.36
N ILE A 676 8.94 44.59 26.51
CA ILE A 676 9.94 43.61 26.93
C ILE A 676 11.19 44.32 27.43
N SER A 677 11.73 43.90 28.56
CA SER A 677 13.00 44.38 29.10
C SER A 677 14.01 43.25 29.34
N ASP A 678 13.53 42.09 29.81
CA ASP A 678 14.35 40.90 30.01
C ASP A 678 14.31 39.98 28.79
N ILE A 679 15.47 39.84 28.14
CA ILE A 679 15.65 38.91 27.02
C ILE A 679 16.53 37.70 27.38
N THR A 680 16.82 37.44 28.65
CA THR A 680 17.52 36.21 29.08
C THR A 680 16.96 34.90 28.52
N PRO A 681 15.64 34.76 28.27
CA PRO A 681 15.09 33.52 27.68
C PRO A 681 15.62 33.21 26.28
N VAL A 682 16.12 34.19 25.52
CA VAL A 682 16.63 33.97 24.16
C VAL A 682 18.01 33.30 24.13
N ALA A 683 18.74 33.27 25.25
CA ALA A 683 20.13 32.81 25.29
C ALA A 683 20.34 31.37 24.80
N ASN A 684 19.30 30.53 24.88
CA ASN A 684 19.34 29.13 24.43
C ASN A 684 18.75 28.91 23.02
N LEU A 685 18.20 29.95 22.39
CA LEU A 685 17.58 29.90 21.06
C LEU A 685 18.64 30.00 19.95
N THR A 686 19.66 29.14 20.02
CA THR A 686 20.88 29.20 19.20
C THR A 686 20.67 28.94 17.70
N ASN A 687 19.45 28.57 17.29
CA ASN A 687 19.05 28.45 15.88
C ASN A 687 18.53 29.75 15.26
N LEU A 688 18.37 30.82 16.05
CA LEU A 688 17.89 32.10 15.55
C LEU A 688 18.81 32.65 14.45
N GLU A 689 18.20 33.00 13.32
CA GLU A 689 18.82 33.72 12.21
C GLU A 689 18.32 35.17 12.12
N SER A 690 17.11 35.45 12.62
CA SER A 690 16.53 36.79 12.64
C SER A 690 15.87 37.06 13.99
N ILE A 691 16.21 38.20 14.60
CA ILE A 691 15.53 38.70 15.79
C ILE A 691 15.21 40.20 15.67
N SER A 692 13.96 40.53 15.98
CA SER A 692 13.47 41.90 16.01
C SER A 692 12.88 42.23 17.37
N LEU A 693 13.49 43.19 18.05
CA LEU A 693 13.13 43.66 19.38
C LEU A 693 13.00 45.20 19.41
N SER A 694 12.99 45.87 18.25
CA SER A 694 12.85 47.32 18.17
C SER A 694 11.62 47.84 18.92
N TYR A 695 11.65 49.05 19.45
CA TYR A 695 10.56 49.64 20.24
C TYR A 695 10.17 48.78 21.46
N ASN A 696 11.16 48.39 22.25
CA ASN A 696 11.01 47.73 23.55
C ASN A 696 11.88 48.46 24.61
N GLN A 697 12.09 47.87 25.79
CA GLN A 697 12.91 48.43 26.88
C GLN A 697 14.13 47.54 27.16
N VAL A 698 14.73 46.99 26.10
CA VAL A 698 15.82 46.00 26.17
C VAL A 698 17.16 46.73 26.23
N ASN A 699 17.61 47.14 27.41
CA ASN A 699 18.91 47.81 27.57
C ASN A 699 20.09 46.83 27.73
N ASN A 700 19.86 45.60 28.18
CA ASN A 700 20.87 44.56 28.37
C ASN A 700 20.72 43.48 27.31
N ILE A 701 21.70 43.39 26.41
CA ILE A 701 21.72 42.43 25.30
C ILE A 701 22.73 41.29 25.45
N SER A 702 23.27 41.07 26.65
CA SER A 702 24.29 40.02 26.90
C SER A 702 23.85 38.61 26.48
N SER A 703 22.55 38.33 26.55
CA SER A 703 21.93 37.07 26.12
C SER A 703 22.10 36.78 24.62
N LEU A 704 22.38 37.79 23.80
CA LEU A 704 22.57 37.61 22.35
C LEU A 704 23.95 37.03 21.99
N ALA A 705 24.94 37.10 22.87
CA ALA A 705 26.35 36.81 22.55
C ALA A 705 26.59 35.40 21.97
N LYS A 706 25.73 34.42 22.29
CA LYS A 706 25.85 33.03 21.81
C LYS A 706 25.07 32.75 20.52
N LEU A 707 24.27 33.69 20.03
CA LEU A 707 23.38 33.52 18.88
C LEU A 707 24.13 33.72 17.55
N THR A 708 25.23 32.99 17.38
CA THR A 708 26.20 33.17 16.28
C THR A 708 25.63 32.91 14.88
N LYS A 709 24.44 32.31 14.76
CA LYS A 709 23.72 32.13 13.48
C LYS A 709 22.94 33.36 13.04
N LEU A 710 22.82 34.40 13.87
CA LEU A 710 22.09 35.62 13.53
C LEU A 710 22.65 36.28 12.26
N LYS A 711 21.73 36.57 11.34
CA LYS A 711 21.94 37.29 10.08
C LYS A 711 21.25 38.66 10.10
N SER A 712 20.14 38.78 10.83
CA SER A 712 19.39 40.02 10.97
C SER A 712 19.09 40.32 12.44
N LEU A 713 19.44 41.52 12.88
CA LEU A 713 19.20 42.00 14.24
C LEU A 713 18.63 43.43 14.20
N MET A 714 17.44 43.61 14.78
CA MET A 714 16.76 44.91 14.89
C MET A 714 16.49 45.23 16.36
N LEU A 715 17.10 46.30 16.86
CA LEU A 715 17.10 46.78 18.25
C LEU A 715 16.89 48.31 18.30
N ASP A 716 16.20 48.85 17.30
CA ASP A 716 15.94 50.28 17.19
C ASP A 716 15.07 50.76 18.36
N HIS A 717 15.34 51.91 18.97
CA HIS A 717 14.53 52.44 20.07
C HIS A 717 14.35 51.43 21.22
N THR A 718 15.46 50.96 21.82
CA THR A 718 15.44 49.99 22.94
C THR A 718 16.12 50.49 24.22
N GLY A 719 16.87 51.59 24.12
CA GLY A 719 17.61 52.19 25.24
C GLY A 719 18.98 51.58 25.48
N ILE A 720 19.54 50.85 24.51
CA ILE A 720 20.86 50.22 24.60
C ILE A 720 21.97 51.28 24.59
N SER A 721 23.04 51.02 25.34
CA SER A 721 24.29 51.79 25.28
C SER A 721 25.51 50.90 25.09
N ASP A 722 25.52 49.72 25.72
CA ASP A 722 26.58 48.71 25.55
C ASP A 722 26.20 47.66 24.50
N ILE A 723 26.99 47.61 23.42
CA ILE A 723 26.86 46.63 22.34
C ILE A 723 28.06 45.66 22.26
N SER A 724 28.85 45.53 23.32
CA SER A 724 30.01 44.62 23.41
C SER A 724 29.69 43.16 23.07
N SER A 725 28.47 42.74 23.42
CA SER A 725 27.94 41.39 23.21
C SER A 725 27.74 41.02 21.73
N LEU A 726 27.75 41.99 20.81
CA LEU A 726 27.60 41.75 19.38
C LEU A 726 28.89 41.28 18.71
N SER A 727 30.05 41.39 19.36
CA SER A 727 31.38 41.19 18.76
C SER A 727 31.62 39.82 18.13
N GLY A 728 30.90 38.78 18.58
CA GLY A 728 30.97 37.42 18.05
C GLY A 728 29.94 37.07 16.98
N LEU A 729 29.02 37.98 16.63
CA LEU A 729 27.90 37.73 15.72
C LEU A 729 28.30 37.94 14.25
N THR A 730 29.40 37.33 13.83
CA THR A 730 30.07 37.60 12.55
C THR A 730 29.24 37.23 11.30
N ASN A 731 28.12 36.52 11.46
CA ASN A 731 27.17 36.21 10.39
C ASN A 731 26.15 37.33 10.12
N LEU A 732 26.13 38.39 10.92
CA LEU A 732 25.22 39.51 10.73
C LEU A 732 25.42 40.16 9.36
N ASN A 733 24.32 40.30 8.65
CA ASN A 733 24.20 41.01 7.39
C ASN A 733 23.40 42.31 7.54
N TYR A 734 22.39 42.32 8.41
CA TYR A 734 21.60 43.50 8.76
C TYR A 734 21.69 43.77 10.27
N LEU A 735 22.06 45.00 10.63
CA LEU A 735 22.03 45.49 12.00
C LEU A 735 21.33 46.85 12.08
N GLY A 736 20.22 46.92 12.80
CA GLY A 736 19.54 48.15 13.20
C GLY A 736 19.66 48.35 14.70
N VAL A 737 20.29 49.46 15.10
CA VAL A 737 20.40 49.92 16.49
C VAL A 737 20.14 51.43 16.56
N GLN A 738 19.30 51.96 15.66
CA GLN A 738 19.03 53.38 15.60
C GLN A 738 18.20 53.86 16.81
N ASP A 739 18.28 55.15 17.14
CA ASP A 739 17.54 55.74 18.27
C ASP A 739 17.86 55.05 19.60
N ASN A 740 19.13 55.09 19.99
CA ASN A 740 19.65 54.47 21.21
C ASN A 740 20.66 55.42 21.89
N ASN A 741 21.38 54.91 22.90
CA ASN A 741 22.37 55.65 23.68
C ASN A 741 23.81 55.15 23.41
N ILE A 742 24.10 54.65 22.22
CA ILE A 742 25.40 54.03 21.89
C ILE A 742 26.44 55.12 21.62
N GLU A 743 27.62 54.95 22.22
CA GLU A 743 28.81 55.79 22.00
C GLU A 743 29.94 54.97 21.38
N ASP A 744 30.23 53.80 21.96
CA ASP A 744 31.30 52.91 21.52
C ASP A 744 30.77 51.82 20.58
N ILE A 745 31.30 51.80 19.35
CA ILE A 745 31.00 50.79 18.33
C ILE A 745 32.16 49.83 18.04
N THR A 746 33.18 49.78 18.89
CA THR A 746 34.37 48.93 18.73
C THR A 746 34.03 47.44 18.56
N SER A 747 32.91 46.98 19.12
CA SER A 747 32.44 45.60 18.97
C SER A 747 32.08 45.23 17.53
N LEU A 748 31.78 46.20 16.66
CA LEU A 748 31.39 45.96 15.27
C LEU A 748 32.57 45.58 14.35
N LYS A 749 33.82 45.78 14.80
CA LYS A 749 35.02 45.69 13.95
C LYS A 749 35.22 44.40 13.16
N ASN A 750 34.68 43.29 13.66
CA ASN A 750 34.82 41.96 13.06
C ASN A 750 33.56 41.49 12.32
N LEU A 751 32.51 42.31 12.26
CA LEU A 751 31.24 41.94 11.63
C LEU A 751 31.27 42.15 10.11
N THR A 752 32.31 41.65 9.46
CA THR A 752 32.66 41.95 8.06
C THR A 752 31.63 41.50 7.03
N ASN A 753 30.63 40.70 7.42
CA ASN A 753 29.50 40.31 6.57
C ASN A 753 28.35 41.34 6.53
N LEU A 754 28.42 42.39 7.35
CA LEU A 754 27.41 43.45 7.36
C LEU A 754 27.32 44.12 5.97
N ALA A 755 26.10 44.12 5.44
CA ALA A 755 25.73 44.86 4.25
C ALA A 755 24.88 46.09 4.60
N ASN A 756 24.03 45.99 5.62
CA ASN A 756 23.13 47.05 6.04
C ASN A 756 23.37 47.39 7.51
N LEU A 757 23.82 48.62 7.78
CA LEU A 757 24.09 49.10 9.13
C LEU A 757 23.34 50.41 9.38
N LYS A 758 22.45 50.39 10.37
CA LYS A 758 21.70 51.57 10.83
C LYS A 758 22.05 51.87 12.30
N ILE A 759 22.79 52.95 12.50
CA ILE A 759 23.31 53.44 13.78
C ILE A 759 22.90 54.90 14.03
N SER A 760 21.89 55.39 13.31
CA SER A 760 21.42 56.76 13.42
C SER A 760 20.80 57.09 14.78
N GLN A 761 20.74 58.37 15.15
CA GLN A 761 20.18 58.85 16.43
C GLN A 761 20.86 58.17 17.64
N ASN A 762 22.18 58.32 17.72
CA ASN A 762 23.01 57.80 18.82
C ASN A 762 24.00 58.90 19.29
N LYS A 763 25.02 58.52 20.06
CA LYS A 763 26.06 59.44 20.59
C LYS A 763 27.44 59.12 20.02
N ILE A 764 27.50 58.53 18.82
CA ILE A 764 28.73 58.02 18.22
C ILE A 764 29.57 59.19 17.72
N SER A 765 30.86 59.19 18.05
CA SER A 765 31.85 60.16 17.54
C SER A 765 33.00 59.50 16.78
N ASN A 766 33.38 58.27 17.16
CA ASN A 766 34.42 57.48 16.51
C ASN A 766 33.81 56.34 15.69
N VAL A 767 34.14 56.30 14.40
CA VAL A 767 33.70 55.27 13.44
C VAL A 767 34.82 54.37 12.92
N ASP A 768 36.01 54.38 13.52
CA ASP A 768 37.14 53.54 13.08
C ASP A 768 36.80 52.05 13.07
N ALA A 769 35.91 51.62 13.97
CA ALA A 769 35.44 50.25 14.06
C ALA A 769 34.79 49.74 12.76
N ILE A 770 34.16 50.61 11.96
CA ILE A 770 33.53 50.19 10.70
C ILE A 770 34.49 50.14 9.51
N GLY A 771 35.78 50.44 9.70
CA GLY A 771 36.74 50.56 8.59
C GLY A 771 37.05 49.27 7.83
N ASN A 772 36.78 48.11 8.43
CA ASN A 772 36.93 46.79 7.80
C ASN A 772 35.60 46.23 7.26
N LEU A 773 34.49 46.96 7.37
CA LEU A 773 33.17 46.52 6.92
C LEU A 773 32.97 46.82 5.43
N THR A 774 33.84 46.25 4.59
CA THR A 774 33.88 46.55 3.14
C THR A 774 32.70 45.98 2.34
N ASN A 775 31.82 45.22 3.00
CA ASN A 775 30.60 44.67 2.39
C ASN A 775 29.37 45.58 2.51
N LEU A 776 29.48 46.72 3.19
CA LEU A 776 28.39 47.67 3.37
C LEU A 776 27.86 48.18 2.03
N THR A 777 26.54 48.05 1.84
CA THR A 777 25.75 48.62 0.75
C THR A 777 24.86 49.76 1.25
N LEU A 778 24.44 49.71 2.53
CA LEU A 778 23.68 50.77 3.19
C LEU A 778 24.33 51.10 4.53
N LEU A 779 24.63 52.38 4.74
CA LEU A 779 25.09 52.92 6.02
C LEU A 779 24.27 54.16 6.41
N ASP A 780 23.49 54.05 7.48
CA ASP A 780 22.80 55.18 8.10
C ASP A 780 23.43 55.50 9.45
N MET A 781 24.04 56.67 9.55
CA MET A 781 24.66 57.22 10.75
C MET A 781 24.20 58.67 11.02
N ASN A 782 23.00 59.02 10.57
CA ASN A 782 22.37 60.31 10.82
C ASN A 782 22.30 60.65 12.33
N ASN A 783 22.27 61.93 12.68
CA ASN A 783 22.06 62.41 14.05
C ASN A 783 23.02 61.76 15.06
N ASN A 784 24.31 62.01 14.88
CA ASN A 784 25.39 61.55 15.75
C ASN A 784 26.39 62.71 16.00
N GLN A 785 27.59 62.41 16.49
CA GLN A 785 28.64 63.39 16.79
C GLN A 785 29.91 63.15 15.94
N ILE A 786 29.75 62.58 14.75
CA ILE A 786 30.87 62.10 13.92
C ILE A 786 31.52 63.29 13.20
N SER A 787 32.85 63.37 13.25
CA SER A 787 33.64 64.39 12.54
C SER A 787 34.63 63.80 11.52
N ASN A 788 35.16 62.60 11.80
CA ASN A 788 36.12 61.91 10.93
C ASN A 788 35.45 60.68 10.30
N ILE A 789 35.40 60.66 8.98
CA ILE A 789 34.79 59.57 8.19
C ILE A 789 35.82 58.75 7.40
N ASN A 790 37.12 58.88 7.70
CA ASN A 790 38.15 58.15 6.96
C ASN A 790 38.01 56.62 7.03
N ALA A 791 37.32 56.10 8.04
CA ALA A 791 37.01 54.68 8.17
C ALA A 791 36.26 54.13 6.94
N ILE A 792 35.34 54.90 6.33
CA ILE A 792 34.48 54.40 5.25
C ILE A 792 35.12 54.47 3.85
N LYS A 793 36.37 54.94 3.73
CA LYS A 793 37.05 55.11 2.42
C LYS A 793 37.16 53.84 1.58
N ASN A 794 37.11 52.67 2.23
CA ASN A 794 37.23 51.36 1.59
C ASN A 794 35.89 50.65 1.41
N SER A 795 34.77 51.26 1.82
CA SER A 795 33.42 50.69 1.69
C SER A 795 32.86 50.90 0.27
N THR A 796 33.62 50.49 -0.74
CA THR A 796 33.35 50.80 -2.16
C THR A 796 32.07 50.15 -2.71
N LYS A 797 31.42 49.28 -1.93
CA LYS A 797 30.11 48.69 -2.26
C LYS A 797 28.91 49.53 -1.79
N LEU A 798 29.14 50.65 -1.11
CA LEU A 798 28.07 51.52 -0.64
C LEU A 798 27.25 52.06 -1.82
N ILE A 799 25.94 51.90 -1.69
CA ILE A 799 24.90 52.39 -2.60
C ILE A 799 24.17 53.56 -1.93
N SER A 800 23.86 53.43 -0.64
CA SER A 800 23.18 54.46 0.15
C SER A 800 23.99 54.83 1.40
N LEU A 801 24.24 56.12 1.58
CA LEU A 801 24.97 56.67 2.72
C LEU A 801 24.23 57.87 3.30
N SER A 802 23.90 57.79 4.58
CA SER A 802 23.21 58.86 5.32
C SER A 802 24.05 59.25 6.54
N MET A 803 24.45 60.52 6.64
CA MET A 803 25.16 61.07 7.80
C MET A 803 24.71 62.50 8.14
N HIS A 804 23.46 62.80 7.84
CA HIS A 804 22.77 64.03 8.19
C HIS A 804 22.92 64.39 9.68
N HIS A 805 22.98 65.66 10.05
CA HIS A 805 23.15 66.13 11.44
C HIS A 805 24.35 65.47 12.14
N ASN A 806 25.55 65.81 11.68
CA ASN A 806 26.84 65.40 12.27
C ASN A 806 27.81 66.59 12.32
N LYS A 807 29.11 66.33 12.53
CA LYS A 807 30.19 67.33 12.60
C LYS A 807 31.23 67.14 11.48
N VAL A 808 30.83 66.54 10.36
CA VAL A 808 31.73 66.22 9.24
C VAL A 808 32.07 67.46 8.43
N SER A 809 33.35 67.71 8.19
CA SER A 809 33.81 68.84 7.37
C SER A 809 34.66 68.39 6.18
N ASP A 810 35.46 67.34 6.35
CA ASP A 810 36.26 66.70 5.30
C ASP A 810 35.53 65.47 4.76
N ILE A 811 35.16 65.51 3.48
CA ILE A 811 34.50 64.42 2.76
C ILE A 811 35.40 63.75 1.70
N SER A 812 36.71 63.94 1.77
CA SER A 812 37.69 63.33 0.84
C SER A 812 37.59 61.79 0.78
N ALA A 813 37.18 61.15 1.88
CA ALA A 813 36.93 59.72 1.97
C ALA A 813 35.86 59.21 0.99
N LEU A 814 34.96 60.06 0.50
CA LEU A 814 33.87 59.69 -0.41
C LEU A 814 34.31 59.53 -1.86
N SER A 815 35.46 60.10 -2.25
CA SER A 815 35.92 60.19 -3.65
C SER A 815 36.05 58.85 -4.40
N LYS A 816 36.18 57.73 -3.68
CA LYS A 816 36.31 56.38 -4.25
C LYS A 816 35.03 55.54 -4.17
N LEU A 817 33.95 56.08 -3.64
CA LEU A 817 32.69 55.37 -3.44
C LEU A 817 31.79 55.48 -4.68
N THR A 818 32.33 55.09 -5.84
CA THR A 818 31.72 55.33 -7.17
C THR A 818 30.37 54.64 -7.39
N ASN A 819 29.99 53.69 -6.53
CA ASN A 819 28.70 53.01 -6.56
C ASN A 819 27.59 53.74 -5.79
N LEU A 820 27.90 54.87 -5.13
CA LEU A 820 26.89 55.64 -4.41
C LEU A 820 25.81 56.18 -5.35
N GLU A 821 24.57 55.90 -4.99
CA GLU A 821 23.35 56.30 -5.69
C GLU A 821 22.56 57.34 -4.88
N SER A 822 22.57 57.20 -3.55
CA SER A 822 21.86 58.08 -2.60
C SER A 822 22.79 58.54 -1.47
N LEU A 823 22.89 59.85 -1.27
CA LEU A 823 23.80 60.48 -0.29
C LEU A 823 23.11 61.61 0.48
N ASN A 824 22.98 61.46 1.79
CA ASN A 824 22.52 62.55 2.67
C ASN A 824 23.65 63.05 3.57
N LEU A 825 24.05 64.30 3.34
CA LEU A 825 25.10 65.03 4.05
C LEU A 825 24.57 66.27 4.77
N GLY A 826 23.25 66.51 4.78
CA GLY A 826 22.67 67.73 5.34
C GLY A 826 23.06 67.98 6.80
N ASN A 827 23.04 69.24 7.24
CA ASN A 827 23.43 69.65 8.61
C ASN A 827 24.83 69.16 9.03
N ASN A 828 25.81 69.39 8.16
CA ASN A 828 27.24 69.19 8.43
C ASN A 828 28.04 70.43 7.99
N PRO A 829 29.15 70.78 8.68
CA PRO A 829 30.01 71.93 8.34
C PRO A 829 30.93 71.66 7.12
N ILE A 830 30.36 71.24 5.99
CA ILE A 830 31.10 70.93 4.75
C ILE A 830 31.27 72.20 3.93
N ASN A 831 32.51 72.48 3.53
CA ASN A 831 32.86 73.64 2.69
C ASN A 831 33.37 73.23 1.29
N ASP A 832 33.91 72.03 1.15
CA ASP A 832 34.47 71.52 -0.10
C ASP A 832 33.73 70.25 -0.55
N VAL A 833 33.05 70.37 -1.70
CA VAL A 833 32.30 69.28 -2.32
C VAL A 833 33.00 68.67 -3.53
N THR A 834 34.23 69.10 -3.84
CA THR A 834 35.02 68.54 -4.95
C THR A 834 35.24 67.03 -4.87
N PRO A 835 35.28 66.36 -3.70
CA PRO A 835 35.34 64.91 -3.64
C PRO A 835 34.16 64.17 -4.28
N LEU A 836 33.03 64.84 -4.52
CA LEU A 836 31.83 64.24 -5.13
C LEU A 836 31.86 64.22 -6.66
N LYS A 837 32.80 64.91 -7.30
CA LYS A 837 32.79 65.18 -8.75
C LYS A 837 32.78 63.91 -9.64
N ASP A 838 33.38 62.82 -9.16
CA ASP A 838 33.56 61.58 -9.92
C ASP A 838 32.51 60.49 -9.56
N LEU A 839 31.52 60.83 -8.72
CA LEU A 839 30.44 59.92 -8.31
C LEU A 839 29.30 59.92 -9.33
N SER A 840 29.54 59.32 -10.50
CA SER A 840 28.64 59.39 -11.66
C SER A 840 27.29 58.68 -11.51
N HIS A 841 27.12 57.79 -10.52
CA HIS A 841 25.88 57.06 -10.25
C HIS A 841 24.94 57.79 -9.29
N LEU A 842 25.39 58.92 -8.75
CA LEU A 842 24.67 59.66 -7.72
C LEU A 842 23.46 60.41 -8.31
N TYR A 843 22.25 60.02 -7.92
CA TYR A 843 21.01 60.63 -8.41
C TYR A 843 20.17 61.29 -7.31
N GLU A 844 20.39 60.91 -6.04
CA GLU A 844 19.76 61.52 -4.86
C GLU A 844 20.83 62.09 -3.93
N VAL A 845 20.82 63.42 -3.74
CA VAL A 845 21.78 64.13 -2.87
C VAL A 845 21.07 65.17 -2.03
N ASP A 846 21.28 65.10 -0.72
CA ASP A 846 20.86 66.12 0.23
C ASP A 846 22.09 66.76 0.90
N LEU A 847 22.21 68.07 0.74
CA LEU A 847 23.26 68.92 1.32
C LEU A 847 22.67 70.09 2.13
N THR A 848 21.38 70.04 2.41
CA THR A 848 20.65 71.12 3.09
C THR A 848 21.39 71.54 4.36
N THR A 849 21.68 72.84 4.50
CA THR A 849 22.45 73.51 5.58
C THR A 849 23.98 73.29 5.64
N SER A 850 24.60 72.58 4.70
CA SER A 850 26.06 72.68 4.54
C SER A 850 26.43 74.06 4.00
N GLN A 851 27.49 74.69 4.52
CA GLN A 851 27.94 76.04 4.13
C GLN A 851 28.52 76.08 2.68
N ALA A 852 28.45 74.96 1.96
CA ALA A 852 29.00 74.76 0.62
C ALA A 852 28.22 75.53 -0.46
N ASN A 853 28.98 76.03 -1.43
CA ASN A 853 28.52 76.87 -2.53
C ASN A 853 27.62 76.05 -3.49
N ILE A 854 26.30 76.23 -3.39
CA ILE A 854 25.23 75.52 -4.13
C ILE A 854 25.43 75.61 -5.67
N ASP A 855 26.10 76.65 -6.15
CA ASP A 855 26.30 76.92 -7.58
C ASP A 855 27.20 75.89 -8.29
N TYR A 856 28.17 75.27 -7.60
CA TYR A 856 29.03 74.23 -8.19
C TYR A 856 28.28 72.91 -8.36
N LEU A 857 27.40 72.55 -7.42
CA LEU A 857 26.62 71.31 -7.45
C LEU A 857 25.66 71.22 -8.63
N ASN A 858 24.95 72.31 -8.90
CA ASN A 858 24.02 72.42 -10.03
C ASN A 858 24.73 72.29 -11.39
N SER A 859 26.04 72.52 -11.43
CA SER A 859 26.84 72.43 -12.66
C SER A 859 27.43 71.04 -12.95
N VAL A 860 27.51 70.16 -11.95
CA VAL A 860 28.23 68.86 -12.04
C VAL A 860 27.29 67.64 -11.99
N LEU A 861 26.22 67.70 -11.20
CA LEU A 861 25.31 66.56 -11.02
C LEU A 861 24.03 66.80 -11.84
N ARG A 862 23.75 65.94 -12.84
CA ARG A 862 22.46 65.91 -13.54
C ARG A 862 21.38 65.33 -12.59
N LEU A 863 21.05 66.06 -11.53
CA LEU A 863 20.18 65.59 -10.44
C LEU A 863 18.72 65.50 -10.92
N GLY A 864 18.11 64.33 -10.74
CA GLY A 864 16.69 64.11 -10.99
C GLY A 864 15.79 64.80 -9.98
N HIS A 865 16.22 64.96 -8.72
CA HIS A 865 15.49 65.67 -7.66
C HIS A 865 16.47 66.15 -6.56
N ALA A 866 16.93 67.40 -6.63
CA ALA A 866 17.56 68.06 -5.48
C ALA A 866 16.44 68.65 -4.59
N TYR A 867 16.18 68.06 -3.43
CA TYR A 867 15.21 68.63 -2.48
C TYR A 867 15.81 69.85 -1.79
N ASN A 868 15.19 71.01 -2.00
CA ASN A 868 15.65 72.31 -1.52
C ASN A 868 14.59 72.89 -0.59
N ASN A 869 14.64 72.55 0.70
CA ASN A 869 13.69 73.09 1.68
C ASN A 869 14.19 74.43 2.24
N LYS A 870 14.00 75.51 1.47
CA LYS A 870 13.84 76.85 2.04
C LYS A 870 12.36 77.01 2.36
N ASN A 871 11.96 76.74 3.61
CA ASN A 871 10.85 77.37 4.35
C ASN A 871 10.47 76.52 5.57
N GLN A 872 10.84 76.97 6.76
CA GLN A 872 9.97 77.08 7.95
C GLN A 872 10.78 77.68 9.11
N ASP A 873 10.93 79.01 9.08
CA ASP A 873 10.89 79.81 10.30
C ASP A 873 9.43 80.27 10.45
N ASN A 874 8.73 79.70 11.43
CA ASN A 874 7.63 80.30 12.21
C ASN A 874 7.20 79.35 13.33
#